data_AF-A0A1Y1KQ76-F1
#
_entry.id   AF-A0A1Y1KQ76-F1
#
_cell.length_a   1.000
_cell.length_b   1.000
_cell.length_c   1.000
_cell.angle_alpha   90.00
_cell.angle_beta   90.00
_cell.angle_gamma   90.00
#
_symmetry.space_group_name_H-M   'P 1'
#
loop_
_entity.id
_entity.type
_entity.pdbx_description
1 polymer ?
#
loop_
_entity_poly.entity_id
_entity_poly.type
_entity_poly.pdbx_seq_one_letter_code
_entity_poly.pdbx_strand_id
1 'polypeptide(L)'
;RAINISIVGLSGMEKDKGHAGVGKSCLCNRFMRSLADDYNVDHISVLSQTDFSGRVVNNDHFLYWGEVIKTSEEGVDYQFSVIEQTEFIDDASFQPFKGGKMEPYVKRCAATKITSAEKLMYICKNQLGIEKEYEQKVLPDGKLNIDGFICVFDVSIVPSRSLDKQVDFVAVILNNLVKTKKPIVFVTTKNDDANELYVKEAEKLLQRKEYKGTVPIIETSAHDNVNVDLAFILLAQMIDRSKVRAKIVSYSEAARAQKEMMDAASEAFLRLIRLHVTDCRALWSQTVKKLNSHKEWIYFVQLFGLDGTQRLFRRHIKKLKDEQLNKRIAHYMEMLPDILHELVPDISTLTESDWPSIQQYLKTHPDFSQYFYECPEDMSWTECELGSDVDDTRIPYDVLDTSDAETVYKNHVNVLQQEQKRLELKKQFKQLLEDTGYVTPGKHLSEVRVLFMGRECFEALSEHECQQIYDSHQRELIENAKHNFQELLLEHADLFYHFKSITPTGTITQEDVKEITDVLQDDFRYKLLDRLDQDRKLMLFQHLGFVHCPIREHCPAFPNCMDALITRILSSKVHRPSSWNRSTQWLFNSDNNQLNIVILGINNLSEDLAAKIRAQCDDDEYEIDCHYYSLDYRIISGDVSLPHNSFRTSDFLPHGAFCVYSNAESFEYIRESLEKTLLSNLEQEDKLPFQGLPIVLMFLQDSFIDEKEVLKLREEGQSLADSLQCPYMDVCVDQISTEQLVMDALHQLVQSIHHRAGFLNIYQSVIECVEPDIRIIMCMFCGDPYSVENVLSPLLSHQCCFLSGERSIILETFLGDSKRKVEVIISSFHGANAFRDELVHGFILVYSTKRKASLTTLNAFSLNIPNLPIQILAVTDSGGANAFFSNDLSHHLITDGNATADRLHAHFMTTNSSCQQKTAFYTPFFKEVWEKKPEIEQAFHMEEPSGLDDSGEGTLEHPRSQRHGHPLPPPRHESYHLKINDGSGSENYEHLGELNGPDERLSLSDHSDKYSQIYMYGSENGEILSSKKRHIHHGFQVYPPPTTPPEPAPPDHSQSRQCKRGPILSTSQTSLDEITSDISGSRESLATHDSGESVVLLLVMSI
;
A
#
# COMPACT_ATOMS: atom_id res chain seq x y z
N ARG A 1 -60.75 -54.55 11.36
CA ARG A 1 -61.67 -55.34 12.23
C ARG A 1 -61.89 -54.60 13.54
N ALA A 2 -63.12 -54.45 14.02
CA ALA A 2 -63.41 -53.73 15.27
C ALA A 2 -63.04 -54.56 16.51
N ILE A 3 -62.27 -53.99 17.44
CA ILE A 3 -61.79 -54.65 18.66
C ILE A 3 -61.84 -53.67 19.84
N ASN A 4 -62.53 -54.07 20.90
CA ASN A 4 -62.76 -53.22 22.07
C ASN A 4 -61.79 -53.59 23.21
N ILE A 5 -60.96 -52.65 23.69
CA ILE A 5 -59.91 -52.95 24.68
C ILE A 5 -60.05 -52.07 25.93
N SER A 6 -59.90 -52.70 27.10
CA SER A 6 -59.86 -52.03 28.40
C SER A 6 -58.44 -52.06 28.98
N ILE A 7 -57.87 -50.87 29.21
CA ILE A 7 -56.57 -50.68 29.88
C ILE A 7 -56.83 -50.57 31.38
N VAL A 8 -56.17 -51.42 32.16
CA VAL A 8 -56.35 -51.56 33.61
C VAL A 8 -54.98 -51.61 34.31
N GLY A 9 -54.93 -51.29 35.61
CA GLY A 9 -53.71 -51.31 36.41
C GLY A 9 -53.91 -50.55 37.72
N LEU A 10 -52.87 -50.43 38.55
CA LEU A 10 -52.96 -49.72 39.83
C LEU A 10 -53.59 -48.32 39.67
N SER A 11 -54.69 -48.08 40.38
CA SER A 11 -55.53 -46.88 40.31
C SER A 11 -56.21 -46.69 41.67
N GLY A 12 -56.38 -45.44 42.12
CA GLY A 12 -56.91 -45.11 43.44
C GLY A 12 -56.42 -43.76 43.95
N MET A 13 -56.41 -43.57 45.27
CA MET A 13 -55.84 -42.39 45.93
C MET A 13 -54.30 -42.39 45.86
N GLU A 14 -53.69 -41.25 46.15
CA GLU A 14 -52.21 -41.10 46.22
C GLU A 14 -51.56 -42.09 47.20
N LYS A 15 -52.21 -42.38 48.33
CA LYS A 15 -51.76 -43.41 49.30
C LYS A 15 -51.62 -44.83 48.72
N ASP A 16 -52.32 -45.09 47.60
CA ASP A 16 -52.43 -46.40 46.94
C ASP A 16 -51.53 -46.46 45.70
N LYS A 17 -51.53 -45.41 44.86
CA LYS A 17 -50.77 -45.35 43.59
C LYS A 17 -49.42 -44.60 43.68
N GLY A 18 -49.15 -43.90 44.77
CA GLY A 18 -48.10 -42.89 44.87
C GLY A 18 -48.52 -41.56 44.23
N HIS A 19 -47.59 -40.59 44.23
CA HIS A 19 -47.78 -39.27 43.62
C HIS A 19 -47.93 -39.31 42.09
N ALA A 20 -47.47 -40.39 41.43
CA ALA A 20 -47.51 -40.56 39.98
C ALA A 20 -48.27 -41.83 39.57
N GLY A 21 -49.06 -41.75 38.48
CA GLY A 21 -49.80 -42.88 37.93
C GLY A 21 -48.92 -43.90 37.20
N VAL A 22 -49.42 -45.12 37.05
CA VAL A 22 -48.75 -46.25 36.37
C VAL A 22 -48.73 -46.18 34.82
N GLY A 23 -48.76 -44.98 34.26
CA GLY A 23 -48.64 -44.75 32.80
C GLY A 23 -49.83 -45.14 31.93
N LYS A 24 -50.97 -45.59 32.48
CA LYS A 24 -52.17 -46.01 31.70
C LYS A 24 -52.57 -44.98 30.64
N SER A 25 -52.76 -43.73 31.06
CA SER A 25 -53.22 -42.64 30.20
C SER A 25 -52.20 -42.30 29.11
N CYS A 26 -50.90 -42.26 29.45
CA CYS A 26 -49.82 -42.01 28.50
C CYS A 26 -49.72 -43.14 27.45
N LEU A 27 -49.84 -44.40 27.89
CA LEU A 27 -49.87 -45.57 26.99
C LEU A 27 -51.07 -45.52 26.03
N CYS A 28 -52.26 -45.15 26.54
CA CYS A 28 -53.44 -44.93 25.70
C CYS A 28 -53.20 -43.77 24.71
N ASN A 29 -52.73 -42.62 25.19
CA ASN A 29 -52.52 -41.44 24.36
C ASN A 29 -51.52 -41.70 23.23
N ARG A 30 -50.35 -42.30 23.52
CA ARG A 30 -49.35 -42.63 22.50
C ARG A 30 -49.85 -43.67 21.49
N PHE A 31 -50.66 -44.63 21.94
CA PHE A 31 -51.28 -45.59 21.03
C PHE A 31 -52.29 -44.91 20.09
N MET A 32 -53.19 -44.08 20.64
CA MET A 32 -54.20 -43.35 19.86
C MET A 32 -53.60 -42.28 18.94
N ARG A 33 -52.50 -41.64 19.36
CA ARG A 33 -51.78 -40.62 18.59
C ARG A 33 -50.27 -40.86 18.67
N SER A 34 -49.73 -41.44 17.60
CA SER A 34 -48.31 -41.80 17.51
C SER A 34 -47.38 -40.61 17.22
N LEU A 35 -47.91 -39.50 16.71
CA LEU A 35 -47.12 -38.30 16.39
C LEU A 35 -46.59 -37.61 17.65
N ALA A 36 -45.47 -36.91 17.51
CA ALA A 36 -44.83 -36.20 18.63
C ALA A 36 -45.67 -35.03 19.19
N ASP A 37 -46.16 -34.13 18.33
CA ASP A 37 -46.92 -32.93 18.75
C ASP A 37 -48.30 -33.27 19.36
N ASP A 38 -48.84 -34.45 19.06
CA ASP A 38 -50.13 -34.94 19.58
C ASP A 38 -50.04 -35.63 20.97
N TYR A 39 -48.81 -35.95 21.41
CA TYR A 39 -48.56 -36.70 22.64
C TYR A 39 -48.51 -35.79 23.86
N ASN A 40 -49.28 -36.14 24.88
CA ASN A 40 -49.45 -35.39 26.12
C ASN A 40 -48.88 -36.21 27.28
N VAL A 41 -48.04 -35.58 28.10
CA VAL A 41 -47.48 -36.20 29.32
C VAL A 41 -48.46 -36.09 30.50
N ASP A 42 -49.17 -34.96 30.60
CA ASP A 42 -49.99 -34.64 31.78
C ASP A 42 -51.44 -35.14 31.64
N HIS A 43 -51.74 -36.24 32.32
CA HIS A 43 -53.10 -36.75 32.48
C HIS A 43 -53.52 -36.77 33.95
N ILE A 44 -54.39 -35.82 34.33
CA ILE A 44 -54.86 -35.65 35.70
C ILE A 44 -55.92 -36.70 36.08
N SER A 45 -55.86 -37.17 37.33
CA SER A 45 -56.88 -38.05 37.94
C SER A 45 -57.49 -37.47 39.22
N VAL A 46 -57.09 -36.25 39.58
CA VAL A 46 -57.78 -35.38 40.53
C VAL A 46 -58.53 -34.35 39.67
N LEU A 47 -59.82 -34.15 39.95
CA LEU A 47 -60.74 -33.37 39.12
C LEU A 47 -61.72 -32.60 40.01
N SER A 48 -62.28 -31.50 39.50
CA SER A 48 -63.43 -30.87 40.15
C SER A 48 -64.70 -31.69 39.91
N GLN A 49 -65.71 -31.49 40.76
CA GLN A 49 -67.05 -32.04 40.54
C GLN A 49 -67.64 -31.60 39.18
N THR A 50 -67.27 -30.43 38.65
CA THR A 50 -67.69 -29.97 37.31
C THR A 50 -67.09 -30.85 36.22
N ASP A 51 -65.78 -31.06 36.24
CA ASP A 51 -65.06 -31.86 35.23
C ASP A 51 -65.50 -33.32 35.25
N PHE A 52 -65.71 -33.88 36.45
CA PHE A 52 -66.21 -35.24 36.63
C PHE A 52 -67.64 -35.41 36.08
N SER A 53 -68.46 -34.35 36.15
CA SER A 53 -69.82 -34.33 35.61
C SER A 53 -69.88 -34.01 34.10
N GLY A 54 -68.82 -33.38 33.56
CA GLY A 54 -68.70 -33.00 32.15
C GLY A 54 -68.66 -34.20 31.21
N ARG A 55 -69.14 -34.04 29.96
CA ARG A 55 -69.48 -35.16 29.06
C ARG A 55 -68.32 -36.12 28.69
N VAL A 56 -67.07 -35.74 28.93
CA VAL A 56 -65.91 -36.63 28.71
C VAL A 56 -65.77 -37.65 29.85
N VAL A 57 -65.79 -37.18 31.11
CA VAL A 57 -65.73 -38.07 32.29
C VAL A 57 -67.10 -38.67 32.59
N ASN A 58 -68.18 -37.91 32.38
CA ASN A 58 -69.57 -38.35 32.32
C ASN A 58 -70.07 -39.08 33.58
N ASN A 59 -69.53 -38.72 34.75
CA ASN A 59 -69.71 -39.38 36.05
C ASN A 59 -69.15 -40.81 36.12
N ASP A 60 -68.31 -41.23 35.16
CA ASP A 60 -67.66 -42.53 35.13
C ASP A 60 -66.27 -42.50 35.74
N HIS A 61 -65.84 -43.63 36.33
CA HIS A 61 -64.43 -43.87 36.67
C HIS A 61 -63.68 -44.57 35.51
N PHE A 62 -64.00 -44.22 34.26
CA PHE A 62 -63.26 -44.64 33.07
C PHE A 62 -63.23 -43.54 32.01
N LEU A 63 -62.15 -43.48 31.23
CA LEU A 63 -62.03 -42.63 30.03
C LEU A 63 -62.32 -43.46 28.79
N TYR A 64 -63.04 -42.87 27.83
CA TYR A 64 -63.10 -43.38 26.46
C TYR A 64 -62.05 -42.63 25.64
N TRP A 65 -61.08 -43.36 25.11
CA TRP A 65 -59.94 -42.77 24.40
C TRP A 65 -60.17 -42.58 22.90
N GLY A 66 -61.31 -43.06 22.38
CA GLY A 66 -61.71 -42.93 20.98
C GLY A 66 -61.57 -44.23 20.21
N GLU A 67 -61.38 -44.10 18.90
CA GLU A 67 -61.09 -45.23 18.00
C GLU A 67 -59.95 -44.89 17.05
N VAL A 68 -59.04 -45.85 16.81
CA VAL A 68 -57.89 -45.70 15.92
C VAL A 68 -57.74 -46.94 15.04
N ILE A 69 -57.29 -46.77 13.79
CA ILE A 69 -56.92 -47.90 12.92
C ILE A 69 -55.41 -48.08 12.97
N LYS A 70 -54.95 -49.31 13.19
CA LYS A 70 -53.54 -49.70 13.11
C LYS A 70 -53.42 -50.95 12.23
N THR A 71 -52.43 -50.97 11.35
CA THR A 71 -52.11 -52.10 10.48
C THR A 71 -51.02 -52.94 11.13
N SER A 72 -51.15 -54.28 11.14
CA SER A 72 -50.08 -55.17 11.60
C SER A 72 -48.96 -55.33 10.56
N GLU A 73 -47.83 -55.91 10.97
CA GLU A 73 -46.74 -56.35 10.07
C GLU A 73 -47.22 -57.30 8.95
N GLU A 74 -48.32 -58.01 9.18
CA GLU A 74 -48.97 -58.90 8.21
C GLU A 74 -49.91 -58.16 7.22
N GLY A 75 -50.02 -56.83 7.32
CA GLY A 75 -50.92 -56.01 6.49
C GLY A 75 -52.39 -56.08 6.91
N VAL A 76 -52.69 -56.43 8.17
CA VAL A 76 -54.08 -56.59 8.66
C VAL A 76 -54.52 -55.35 9.45
N ASP A 77 -55.58 -54.70 8.98
CA ASP A 77 -56.15 -53.51 9.64
C ASP A 77 -57.06 -53.86 10.84
N TYR A 78 -56.68 -53.34 11.99
CA TYR A 78 -57.40 -53.42 13.25
C TYR A 78 -57.92 -52.02 13.63
N GLN A 79 -59.24 -51.91 13.80
CA GLN A 79 -59.91 -50.73 14.34
C GLN A 79 -60.10 -50.97 15.83
N PHE A 80 -59.30 -50.28 16.64
CA PHE A 80 -59.33 -50.39 18.09
C PHE A 80 -60.26 -49.34 18.66
N SER A 81 -61.14 -49.72 19.58
CA SER A 81 -61.94 -48.80 20.40
C SER A 81 -61.48 -48.95 21.85
N VAL A 82 -60.90 -47.90 22.41
CA VAL A 82 -60.04 -47.98 23.61
C VAL A 82 -60.70 -47.30 24.81
N ILE A 83 -60.67 -47.95 25.97
CA ILE A 83 -61.02 -47.33 27.26
C ILE A 83 -59.91 -47.51 28.30
N GLU A 84 -59.78 -46.55 29.22
CA GLU A 84 -58.96 -46.67 30.42
C GLU A 84 -59.86 -46.78 31.65
N GLN A 85 -59.79 -47.91 32.37
CA GLN A 85 -60.39 -48.05 33.70
C GLN A 85 -59.50 -47.41 34.74
N THR A 86 -59.97 -46.36 35.41
CA THR A 86 -59.18 -45.57 36.36
C THR A 86 -59.96 -45.32 37.66
N GLU A 87 -59.50 -44.39 38.50
CA GLU A 87 -60.29 -43.91 39.64
C GLU A 87 -60.05 -42.40 39.83
N PHE A 88 -61.07 -41.60 39.53
CA PHE A 88 -61.06 -40.16 39.73
C PHE A 88 -61.28 -39.78 41.18
N ILE A 89 -60.55 -38.76 41.61
CA ILE A 89 -60.54 -38.20 42.96
C ILE A 89 -61.10 -36.78 42.88
N ASP A 90 -61.97 -36.44 43.82
CA ASP A 90 -62.49 -35.09 44.02
C ASP A 90 -61.40 -34.16 44.59
N ASP A 91 -61.21 -33.00 43.96
CA ASP A 91 -60.18 -32.01 44.33
C ASP A 91 -60.44 -31.32 45.68
N ALA A 92 -61.71 -31.21 46.09
CA ALA A 92 -62.09 -30.60 47.36
C ALA A 92 -61.93 -31.55 48.57
N SER A 93 -62.26 -32.84 48.44
CA SER A 93 -62.24 -33.81 49.55
C SER A 93 -61.09 -34.83 49.49
N PHE A 94 -60.33 -34.88 48.39
CA PHE A 94 -59.28 -35.87 48.12
C PHE A 94 -59.76 -37.34 48.28
N GLN A 95 -61.06 -37.58 48.07
CA GLN A 95 -61.67 -38.91 48.06
C GLN A 95 -62.13 -39.30 46.64
N PRO A 96 -62.23 -40.60 46.30
CA PRO A 96 -62.86 -41.00 45.06
C PRO A 96 -64.31 -40.51 44.99
N PHE A 97 -64.73 -40.00 43.82
CA PHE A 97 -66.13 -39.66 43.55
C PHE A 97 -67.05 -40.87 43.81
N LYS A 98 -68.30 -40.62 44.22
CA LYS A 98 -69.21 -41.67 44.74
C LYS A 98 -70.45 -41.86 43.87
N GLY A 99 -70.26 -42.55 42.74
CA GLY A 99 -71.34 -43.02 41.87
C GLY A 99 -72.20 -44.14 42.50
N GLY A 100 -73.05 -43.80 43.46
CA GLY A 100 -74.04 -44.72 44.05
C GLY A 100 -73.43 -45.97 44.71
N LYS A 101 -73.94 -47.16 44.40
CA LYS A 101 -73.39 -48.46 44.87
C LYS A 101 -72.16 -48.87 44.05
N MET A 102 -71.11 -48.06 44.05
CA MET A 102 -69.89 -48.33 43.29
C MET A 102 -69.12 -49.54 43.85
N GLU A 103 -68.72 -50.48 42.99
CA GLU A 103 -67.80 -51.55 43.36
C GLU A 103 -66.35 -51.04 43.45
N PRO A 104 -65.50 -51.65 44.32
CA PRO A 104 -64.07 -51.36 44.39
C PRO A 104 -63.38 -51.51 43.02
N TYR A 105 -62.39 -50.65 42.74
CA TYR A 105 -61.67 -50.60 41.47
C TYR A 105 -61.26 -51.98 40.93
N VAL A 106 -60.64 -52.81 41.77
CA VAL A 106 -60.11 -54.14 41.39
C VAL A 106 -61.17 -55.15 40.91
N LYS A 107 -62.46 -54.86 41.11
CA LYS A 107 -63.58 -55.56 40.44
C LYS A 107 -64.08 -54.76 39.23
N ARG A 108 -64.34 -53.46 39.42
CA ARG A 108 -64.89 -52.54 38.41
C ARG A 108 -64.10 -52.57 37.10
N CYS A 109 -62.77 -52.61 37.19
CA CYS A 109 -61.88 -52.64 36.02
C CYS A 109 -62.00 -53.92 35.16
N ALA A 110 -62.52 -55.03 35.71
CA ALA A 110 -62.75 -56.28 34.99
C ALA A 110 -64.13 -56.34 34.28
N ALA A 111 -64.90 -55.25 34.28
CA ALA A 111 -66.21 -55.19 33.62
C ALA A 111 -66.08 -55.38 32.10
N THR A 112 -66.76 -56.40 31.56
CA THR A 112 -66.78 -56.69 30.12
C THR A 112 -67.93 -56.03 29.36
N LYS A 113 -68.84 -55.36 30.07
CA LYS A 113 -69.92 -54.54 29.51
C LYS A 113 -69.87 -53.16 30.14
N ILE A 114 -69.71 -52.16 29.30
CA ILE A 114 -69.51 -50.76 29.68
C ILE A 114 -70.66 -49.95 29.08
N THR A 115 -71.26 -49.07 29.87
CA THR A 115 -72.46 -48.31 29.47
C THR A 115 -72.37 -46.89 30.00
N SER A 116 -72.27 -45.91 29.11
CA SER A 116 -72.26 -44.49 29.43
C SER A 116 -72.79 -43.71 28.22
N ALA A 117 -74.01 -43.19 28.32
CA ALA A 117 -74.69 -42.52 27.23
C ALA A 117 -74.10 -41.13 26.98
N GLU A 118 -73.99 -40.72 25.71
CA GLU A 118 -73.46 -39.42 25.27
C GLU A 118 -72.00 -39.11 25.65
N LYS A 119 -71.27 -40.06 26.25
CA LYS A 119 -69.87 -39.91 26.66
C LYS A 119 -68.97 -39.51 25.49
N LEU A 120 -68.15 -38.48 25.68
CA LEU A 120 -67.19 -37.99 24.69
C LEU A 120 -65.82 -38.67 24.81
N MET A 121 -65.11 -38.72 23.70
CA MET A 121 -63.70 -39.08 23.59
C MET A 121 -62.84 -38.09 24.39
N TYR A 122 -61.95 -38.63 25.22
CA TYR A 122 -60.92 -37.88 25.95
C TYR A 122 -59.72 -37.59 25.05
N ILE A 123 -59.23 -36.35 25.10
CA ILE A 123 -58.13 -35.85 24.27
C ILE A 123 -56.89 -35.53 25.11
N CYS A 124 -57.05 -34.66 26.12
CA CYS A 124 -56.02 -34.26 27.09
C CYS A 124 -56.70 -33.57 28.29
N LYS A 125 -55.93 -33.20 29.33
CA LYS A 125 -56.49 -32.53 30.52
C LYS A 125 -57.19 -31.21 30.21
N ASN A 126 -56.70 -30.46 29.20
CA ASN A 126 -57.22 -29.14 28.82
C ASN A 126 -58.60 -29.18 28.15
N GLN A 127 -59.11 -30.36 27.76
CA GLN A 127 -60.43 -30.51 27.14
C GLN A 127 -61.59 -30.31 28.12
N LEU A 128 -61.36 -30.59 29.41
CA LEU A 128 -62.39 -30.64 30.43
C LEU A 128 -62.93 -29.22 30.71
N GLY A 129 -64.26 -29.06 30.71
CA GLY A 129 -64.93 -27.77 30.86
C GLY A 129 -64.99 -26.90 29.58
N ILE A 130 -64.22 -27.23 28.54
CA ILE A 130 -64.24 -26.57 27.23
C ILE A 130 -64.42 -27.56 26.06
N GLU A 131 -65.27 -28.59 26.25
CA GLU A 131 -65.42 -29.71 25.29
C GLU A 131 -65.94 -29.28 23.90
N LYS A 132 -66.32 -28.02 23.71
CA LYS A 132 -66.78 -27.43 22.43
C LYS A 132 -65.63 -26.95 21.52
N GLU A 133 -64.44 -26.75 22.08
CA GLU A 133 -63.25 -26.31 21.33
C GLU A 133 -62.45 -27.51 20.76
N TYR A 134 -62.90 -28.72 21.06
CA TYR A 134 -62.27 -30.00 20.77
C TYR A 134 -63.19 -30.94 19.95
N GLU A 135 -62.61 -31.97 19.33
CA GLU A 135 -63.37 -32.96 18.54
C GLU A 135 -64.39 -33.73 19.40
N GLN A 136 -65.68 -33.60 19.08
CA GLN A 136 -66.77 -34.24 19.82
C GLN A 136 -67.12 -35.65 19.30
N LYS A 137 -66.15 -36.58 19.32
CA LYS A 137 -66.43 -37.99 19.03
C LYS A 137 -67.13 -38.67 20.21
N VAL A 138 -68.38 -39.09 20.03
CA VAL A 138 -69.19 -39.77 21.06
C VAL A 138 -68.90 -41.28 21.07
N LEU A 139 -68.99 -41.92 22.24
CA LEU A 139 -68.98 -43.38 22.40
C LEU A 139 -70.16 -44.02 21.65
N PRO A 140 -69.93 -44.89 20.64
CA PRO A 140 -71.00 -45.51 19.85
C PRO A 140 -72.05 -46.23 20.73
N ASP A 141 -73.34 -46.01 20.40
CA ASP A 141 -74.53 -46.51 21.13
C ASP A 141 -74.55 -46.26 22.66
N GLY A 142 -73.63 -45.44 23.18
CA GLY A 142 -73.34 -45.29 24.61
C GLY A 142 -72.87 -46.60 25.29
N LYS A 143 -72.39 -47.60 24.54
CA LYS A 143 -72.16 -48.97 25.04
C LYS A 143 -70.96 -49.64 24.38
N LEU A 144 -70.14 -50.32 25.17
CA LEU A 144 -68.98 -51.08 24.71
C LEU A 144 -68.94 -52.47 25.34
N ASN A 145 -68.66 -53.51 24.54
CA ASN A 145 -68.41 -54.87 25.04
C ASN A 145 -66.92 -55.16 24.90
N ILE A 146 -66.19 -55.35 26.01
CA ILE A 146 -64.74 -55.48 26.01
C ILE A 146 -64.32 -56.86 25.48
N ASP A 147 -63.34 -56.89 24.58
CA ASP A 147 -62.82 -58.09 23.91
C ASP A 147 -61.47 -58.55 24.41
N GLY A 148 -60.66 -57.66 24.99
CA GLY A 148 -59.45 -58.01 25.71
C GLY A 148 -59.02 -56.93 26.69
N PHE A 149 -58.07 -57.29 27.55
CA PHE A 149 -57.54 -56.40 28.58
C PHE A 149 -56.03 -56.19 28.42
N ILE A 150 -55.58 -54.96 28.59
CA ILE A 150 -54.16 -54.64 28.81
C ILE A 150 -54.02 -54.35 30.30
N CYS A 151 -53.24 -55.16 31.01
CA CYS A 151 -52.96 -55.01 32.44
C CYS A 151 -51.57 -54.40 32.62
N VAL A 152 -51.49 -53.13 33.01
CA VAL A 152 -50.21 -52.42 33.15
C VAL A 152 -49.60 -52.54 34.54
N PHE A 153 -48.28 -52.54 34.59
CA PHE A 153 -47.46 -52.51 35.79
C PHE A 153 -46.29 -51.54 35.60
N ASP A 154 -46.12 -50.60 36.52
CA ASP A 154 -45.11 -49.54 36.40
C ASP A 154 -43.79 -50.01 37.02
N VAL A 155 -42.70 -50.03 36.22
CA VAL A 155 -41.38 -50.51 36.66
C VAL A 155 -40.43 -49.42 37.13
N SER A 156 -40.89 -48.16 37.14
CA SER A 156 -40.14 -47.01 37.66
C SER A 156 -40.35 -46.81 39.16
N ILE A 157 -39.37 -46.17 39.82
CA ILE A 157 -39.42 -45.87 41.25
C ILE A 157 -40.32 -44.65 41.49
N VAL A 158 -41.46 -44.85 42.14
CA VAL A 158 -42.42 -43.79 42.46
C VAL A 158 -42.46 -43.58 43.98
N PRO A 159 -41.90 -42.47 44.51
CA PRO A 159 -42.13 -42.01 45.87
C PRO A 159 -43.58 -42.21 46.38
N SER A 160 -43.66 -42.71 47.62
CA SER A 160 -44.90 -43.12 48.33
C SER A 160 -45.62 -44.37 47.80
N ARG A 161 -45.15 -45.03 46.73
CA ARG A 161 -45.63 -46.36 46.30
C ARG A 161 -44.61 -47.45 46.66
N SER A 162 -45.02 -48.50 47.38
CA SER A 162 -44.17 -49.68 47.60
C SER A 162 -44.44 -50.79 46.56
N LEU A 163 -43.37 -51.50 46.18
CA LEU A 163 -43.42 -52.57 45.19
C LEU A 163 -44.41 -53.67 45.57
N ASP A 164 -44.38 -54.16 46.81
CA ASP A 164 -45.26 -55.24 47.28
C ASP A 164 -46.75 -54.88 47.15
N LYS A 165 -47.12 -53.64 47.49
CA LYS A 165 -48.50 -53.15 47.33
C LYS A 165 -48.93 -53.15 45.86
N GLN A 166 -48.03 -52.76 44.94
CA GLN A 166 -48.34 -52.81 43.51
C GLN A 166 -48.48 -54.26 43.01
N VAL A 167 -47.58 -55.15 43.42
CA VAL A 167 -47.62 -56.59 43.08
C VAL A 167 -48.92 -57.23 43.57
N ASP A 168 -49.32 -56.99 44.82
CA ASP A 168 -50.56 -57.54 45.37
C ASP A 168 -51.81 -56.95 44.72
N PHE A 169 -51.87 -55.63 44.52
CA PHE A 169 -53.02 -54.96 43.89
C PHE A 169 -53.21 -55.43 42.44
N VAL A 170 -52.12 -55.53 41.67
CA VAL A 170 -52.16 -56.03 40.28
C VAL A 170 -52.43 -57.54 40.24
N ALA A 171 -51.96 -58.33 41.22
CA ALA A 171 -52.33 -59.73 41.36
C ALA A 171 -53.84 -59.93 41.60
N VAL A 172 -54.50 -59.03 42.35
CA VAL A 172 -55.97 -59.06 42.54
C VAL A 172 -56.70 -58.67 41.25
N ILE A 173 -56.20 -57.68 40.50
CA ILE A 173 -56.74 -57.33 39.17
C ILE A 173 -56.66 -58.54 38.23
N LEU A 174 -55.46 -59.11 38.03
CA LEU A 174 -55.26 -60.27 37.14
C LEU A 174 -56.17 -61.45 37.49
N ASN A 175 -56.31 -61.76 38.78
CA ASN A 175 -57.23 -62.79 39.28
C ASN A 175 -58.70 -62.53 38.90
N ASN A 176 -59.10 -61.27 38.71
CA ASN A 176 -60.46 -60.92 38.26
C ASN A 176 -60.56 -60.88 36.73
N LEU A 177 -59.52 -60.43 36.02
CA LEU A 177 -59.46 -60.48 34.55
C LEU A 177 -59.55 -61.92 34.02
N VAL A 178 -58.80 -62.87 34.60
CA VAL A 178 -58.80 -64.28 34.15
C VAL A 178 -60.20 -64.92 34.24
N LYS A 179 -61.01 -64.53 35.23
CA LYS A 179 -62.40 -65.00 35.39
C LYS A 179 -63.32 -64.57 34.23
N THR A 180 -62.99 -63.49 33.52
CA THR A 180 -63.75 -63.02 32.35
C THR A 180 -63.62 -63.93 31.13
N LYS A 181 -62.55 -64.74 31.07
CA LYS A 181 -62.15 -65.57 29.91
C LYS A 181 -61.84 -64.78 28.63
N LYS A 182 -61.68 -63.45 28.70
CA LYS A 182 -61.15 -62.63 27.61
C LYS A 182 -59.61 -62.70 27.61
N PRO A 183 -58.92 -62.56 26.46
CA PRO A 183 -57.47 -62.46 26.40
C PRO A 183 -56.92 -61.26 27.21
N ILE A 184 -55.71 -61.43 27.74
CA ILE A 184 -55.00 -60.44 28.53
C ILE A 184 -53.58 -60.34 27.98
N VAL A 185 -53.07 -59.11 27.79
CA VAL A 185 -51.62 -58.84 27.67
C VAL A 185 -51.19 -58.09 28.93
N PHE A 186 -50.06 -58.48 29.51
CA PHE A 186 -49.45 -57.74 30.61
C PHE A 186 -48.39 -56.80 30.05
N VAL A 187 -48.34 -55.57 30.53
CA VAL A 187 -47.46 -54.53 29.99
C VAL A 187 -46.67 -53.90 31.12
N THR A 188 -45.34 -53.94 31.07
CA THR A 188 -44.54 -53.05 31.91
C THR A 188 -44.50 -51.66 31.26
N THR A 189 -44.70 -50.62 32.06
CA THR A 189 -44.69 -49.22 31.64
C THR A 189 -43.54 -48.46 32.30
N LYS A 190 -43.09 -47.38 31.63
CA LYS A 190 -41.92 -46.56 32.01
C LYS A 190 -40.59 -47.33 32.01
N ASN A 191 -40.35 -48.16 31.00
CA ASN A 191 -39.08 -48.89 30.90
C ASN A 191 -37.89 -47.98 30.56
N ASP A 192 -38.14 -46.74 30.16
CA ASP A 192 -37.21 -45.60 30.10
C ASP A 192 -36.57 -45.25 31.45
N ASP A 193 -37.28 -45.48 32.56
CA ASP A 193 -36.81 -45.30 33.96
C ASP A 193 -36.94 -46.64 34.74
N ALA A 194 -36.63 -47.76 34.08
CA ALA A 194 -36.81 -49.09 34.65
C ALA A 194 -35.89 -49.35 35.85
N ASN A 195 -36.47 -49.85 36.96
CA ASN A 195 -35.71 -50.49 38.01
C ASN A 195 -35.75 -52.02 37.88
N GLU A 196 -34.58 -52.67 37.83
CA GLU A 196 -34.46 -54.12 37.66
C GLU A 196 -35.27 -54.95 38.68
N LEU A 197 -35.41 -54.49 39.93
CA LEU A 197 -36.16 -55.22 40.95
C LEU A 197 -37.67 -55.23 40.64
N TYR A 198 -38.18 -54.13 40.10
CA TYR A 198 -39.59 -54.00 39.71
C TYR A 198 -39.89 -54.88 38.48
N VAL A 199 -38.97 -54.91 37.51
CA VAL A 199 -39.06 -55.82 36.34
C VAL A 199 -39.08 -57.28 36.80
N LYS A 200 -38.13 -57.69 37.65
CA LYS A 200 -38.02 -59.09 38.13
C LYS A 200 -39.24 -59.53 38.96
N GLU A 201 -39.81 -58.65 39.78
CA GLU A 201 -41.06 -58.96 40.51
C GLU A 201 -42.28 -59.01 39.57
N ALA A 202 -42.32 -58.21 38.50
CA ALA A 202 -43.36 -58.28 37.48
C ALA A 202 -43.31 -59.60 36.68
N GLU A 203 -42.12 -60.05 36.27
CA GLU A 203 -41.93 -61.37 35.66
C GLU A 203 -42.37 -62.49 36.61
N LYS A 204 -41.89 -62.45 37.86
CA LYS A 204 -42.20 -63.43 38.93
C LYS A 204 -43.69 -63.48 39.25
N LEU A 205 -44.44 -62.37 39.14
CA LEU A 205 -45.89 -62.34 39.21
C LEU A 205 -46.54 -63.18 38.09
N LEU A 206 -46.04 -63.10 36.85
CA LEU A 206 -46.55 -63.89 35.71
C LEU A 206 -46.06 -65.35 35.69
N GLN A 207 -44.97 -65.68 36.38
CA GLN A 207 -44.53 -67.07 36.56
C GLN A 207 -45.46 -67.89 37.48
N ARG A 208 -46.44 -67.26 38.14
CA ARG A 208 -47.51 -67.94 38.91
C ARG A 208 -48.37 -68.81 37.99
N LYS A 209 -48.86 -69.95 38.49
CA LYS A 209 -49.50 -71.03 37.69
C LYS A 209 -50.77 -70.59 36.97
N GLU A 210 -51.40 -69.53 37.46
CA GLU A 210 -52.64 -68.93 36.96
C GLU A 210 -52.44 -68.15 35.64
N TYR A 211 -51.22 -67.65 35.40
CA TYR A 211 -50.90 -66.73 34.28
C TYR A 211 -49.81 -67.27 33.34
N LYS A 212 -48.95 -68.17 33.83
CA LYS A 212 -47.78 -68.67 33.09
C LYS A 212 -48.17 -69.33 31.77
N GLY A 213 -47.77 -68.71 30.66
CA GLY A 213 -48.04 -69.18 29.30
C GLY A 213 -49.43 -68.84 28.75
N THR A 214 -50.30 -68.20 29.54
CA THR A 214 -51.62 -67.69 29.08
C THR A 214 -51.61 -66.17 28.90
N VAL A 215 -50.82 -65.45 29.71
CA VAL A 215 -50.64 -63.99 29.63
C VAL A 215 -49.19 -63.68 29.21
N PRO A 216 -48.95 -63.11 28.01
CA PRO A 216 -47.64 -62.61 27.62
C PRO A 216 -47.30 -61.29 28.31
N ILE A 217 -46.01 -60.99 28.41
CA ILE A 217 -45.45 -59.71 28.88
C ILE A 217 -44.91 -58.91 27.68
N ILE A 218 -45.14 -57.60 27.65
CA ILE A 218 -44.54 -56.64 26.72
C ILE A 218 -43.93 -55.48 27.52
N GLU A 219 -42.71 -55.08 27.17
CA GLU A 219 -42.00 -53.98 27.84
C GLU A 219 -42.12 -52.70 27.02
N THR A 220 -42.72 -51.64 27.59
CA THR A 220 -43.07 -50.41 26.86
C THR A 220 -42.54 -49.11 27.48
N SER A 221 -42.34 -48.11 26.63
CA SER A 221 -42.29 -46.70 27.02
C SER A 221 -43.28 -45.90 26.18
N ALA A 222 -44.14 -45.12 26.82
CA ALA A 222 -45.02 -44.17 26.12
C ALA A 222 -44.28 -42.88 25.72
N HIS A 223 -43.25 -42.49 26.50
CA HIS A 223 -42.44 -41.31 26.22
C HIS A 223 -41.58 -41.54 24.98
N ASP A 224 -40.76 -42.59 24.99
CA ASP A 224 -39.86 -42.97 23.89
C ASP A 224 -40.58 -43.69 22.73
N ASN A 225 -41.90 -43.93 22.85
CA ASN A 225 -42.73 -44.66 21.87
C ASN A 225 -42.27 -46.10 21.58
N VAL A 226 -41.69 -46.78 22.58
CA VAL A 226 -41.16 -48.14 22.43
C VAL A 226 -42.24 -49.19 22.72
N ASN A 227 -42.44 -50.13 21.79
CA ASN A 227 -43.35 -51.28 21.88
C ASN A 227 -44.84 -50.98 22.14
N VAL A 228 -45.27 -49.72 22.07
CA VAL A 228 -46.67 -49.32 22.37
C VAL A 228 -47.66 -50.04 21.45
N ASP A 229 -47.49 -49.93 20.14
CA ASP A 229 -48.39 -50.59 19.17
C ASP A 229 -48.31 -52.12 19.23
N LEU A 230 -47.14 -52.69 19.54
CA LEU A 230 -46.93 -54.14 19.70
C LEU A 230 -47.85 -54.73 20.78
N ALA A 231 -48.03 -54.04 21.91
CA ALA A 231 -48.90 -54.52 22.99
C ALA A 231 -50.38 -54.64 22.57
N PHE A 232 -50.88 -53.71 21.76
CA PHE A 232 -52.26 -53.70 21.27
C PHE A 232 -52.45 -54.66 20.08
N ILE A 233 -51.51 -54.71 19.13
CA ILE A 233 -51.54 -55.62 17.98
C ILE A 233 -51.47 -57.09 18.43
N LEU A 234 -50.61 -57.43 19.41
CA LEU A 234 -50.56 -58.79 19.95
C LEU A 234 -51.88 -59.18 20.63
N LEU A 235 -52.51 -58.27 21.38
CA LEU A 235 -53.81 -58.51 21.99
C LEU A 235 -54.90 -58.72 20.92
N ALA A 236 -54.90 -57.93 19.85
CA ALA A 236 -55.80 -58.13 18.70
C ALA A 236 -55.63 -59.51 18.05
N GLN A 237 -54.38 -59.94 17.78
CA GLN A 237 -54.08 -61.28 17.26
C GLN A 237 -54.51 -62.40 18.23
N MET A 238 -54.47 -62.17 19.55
CA MET A 238 -54.97 -63.12 20.56
C MET A 238 -56.50 -63.19 20.59
N ILE A 239 -57.21 -62.08 20.39
CA ILE A 239 -58.68 -62.01 20.31
C ILE A 239 -59.19 -62.73 19.06
N ASP A 240 -58.62 -62.41 17.90
CA ASP A 240 -58.94 -63.03 16.61
C ASP A 240 -58.44 -64.47 16.47
N ARG A 241 -57.63 -64.95 17.42
CA ARG A 241 -56.97 -66.27 17.41
C ARG A 241 -56.13 -66.50 16.15
N SER A 242 -55.36 -65.48 15.75
CA SER A 242 -54.49 -65.57 14.57
C SER A 242 -53.49 -66.73 14.70
N LYS A 243 -53.18 -67.35 13.55
CA LYS A 243 -52.19 -68.43 13.44
C LYS A 243 -50.76 -67.92 13.56
N VAL A 244 -50.53 -66.68 13.10
CA VAL A 244 -49.28 -65.94 13.26
C VAL A 244 -49.50 -64.88 14.35
N ARG A 245 -48.46 -64.58 15.12
CA ARG A 245 -48.47 -63.56 16.16
C ARG A 245 -47.19 -62.75 16.03
N ALA A 246 -47.27 -61.45 16.33
CA ALA A 246 -46.11 -60.56 16.36
C ALA A 246 -45.04 -61.12 17.31
N LYS A 247 -43.76 -60.98 16.90
CA LYS A 247 -42.62 -61.38 17.74
C LYS A 247 -42.58 -60.47 18.96
N ILE A 248 -42.47 -61.04 20.16
CA ILE A 248 -42.14 -60.26 21.36
C ILE A 248 -40.66 -59.87 21.28
N VAL A 249 -40.40 -58.56 21.35
CA VAL A 249 -39.06 -57.95 21.31
C VAL A 249 -38.81 -57.31 22.67
N SER A 250 -37.58 -57.43 23.20
CA SER A 250 -37.22 -56.80 24.49
C SER A 250 -37.18 -55.28 24.38
N TYR A 251 -37.29 -54.60 25.51
CA TYR A 251 -37.14 -53.14 25.57
C TYR A 251 -35.80 -52.68 24.98
N SER A 252 -34.71 -53.37 25.31
CA SER A 252 -33.35 -53.00 24.88
C SER A 252 -33.06 -53.24 23.38
N GLU A 253 -33.78 -54.16 22.73
CA GLU A 253 -33.76 -54.29 21.26
C GLU A 253 -34.63 -53.20 20.60
N ALA A 254 -35.86 -53.02 21.08
CA ALA A 254 -36.82 -52.09 20.48
C ALA A 254 -36.42 -50.61 20.67
N ALA A 255 -35.94 -50.22 21.85
CA ALA A 255 -35.44 -48.87 22.13
C ALA A 255 -34.19 -48.53 21.30
N ARG A 256 -33.34 -49.52 20.99
CA ARG A 256 -32.20 -49.31 20.08
C ARG A 256 -32.67 -49.01 18.66
N ALA A 257 -33.57 -49.82 18.12
CA ALA A 257 -34.13 -49.60 16.77
C ALA A 257 -34.89 -48.26 16.67
N GLN A 258 -35.64 -47.89 17.72
CA GLN A 258 -36.31 -46.60 17.82
C GLN A 258 -35.32 -45.43 17.85
N LYS A 259 -34.21 -45.56 18.58
CA LYS A 259 -33.14 -44.55 18.57
C LYS A 259 -32.45 -44.46 17.21
N GLU A 260 -32.09 -45.58 16.59
CA GLU A 260 -31.46 -45.61 15.25
C GLU A 260 -32.34 -44.92 14.20
N MET A 261 -33.67 -45.10 14.26
CA MET A 261 -34.65 -44.37 13.44
C MET A 261 -34.61 -42.85 13.69
N MET A 262 -34.59 -42.43 14.97
CA MET A 262 -34.57 -41.02 15.36
C MET A 262 -33.25 -40.32 15.02
N ASP A 263 -32.11 -41.00 15.17
CA ASP A 263 -30.79 -40.49 14.79
C ASP A 263 -30.68 -40.37 13.26
N ALA A 264 -31.16 -41.35 12.49
CA ALA A 264 -31.19 -41.29 11.02
C ALA A 264 -32.10 -40.15 10.49
N ALA A 265 -33.28 -39.96 11.08
CA ALA A 265 -34.16 -38.84 10.76
C ALA A 265 -33.48 -37.49 11.10
N SER A 266 -32.75 -37.42 12.22
CA SER A 266 -31.99 -36.24 12.62
C SER A 266 -30.88 -35.91 11.62
N GLU A 267 -30.13 -36.90 11.13
CA GLU A 267 -29.09 -36.66 10.14
C GLU A 267 -29.66 -36.21 8.79
N ALA A 268 -30.77 -36.82 8.34
CA ALA A 268 -31.47 -36.42 7.12
C ALA A 268 -31.98 -34.96 7.19
N PHE A 269 -32.58 -34.56 8.32
CA PHE A 269 -33.02 -33.17 8.50
C PHE A 269 -31.85 -32.18 8.67
N LEU A 270 -30.77 -32.55 9.38
CA LEU A 270 -29.53 -31.76 9.43
C LEU A 270 -28.91 -31.56 8.04
N ARG A 271 -28.95 -32.58 7.19
CA ARG A 271 -28.50 -32.50 5.80
C ARG A 271 -29.40 -31.57 4.97
N LEU A 272 -30.72 -31.64 5.15
CA LEU A 272 -31.67 -30.76 4.48
C LEU A 272 -31.44 -29.28 4.82
N ILE A 273 -31.28 -28.93 6.11
CA ILE A 273 -31.07 -27.53 6.51
C ILE A 273 -29.70 -27.00 6.09
N ARG A 274 -28.63 -27.81 6.13
CA ARG A 274 -27.30 -27.40 5.63
C ARG A 274 -27.30 -27.03 4.14
N LEU A 275 -28.17 -27.64 3.34
CA LEU A 275 -28.30 -27.37 1.90
C LEU A 275 -29.15 -26.13 1.58
N HIS A 276 -30.16 -25.82 2.41
CA HIS A 276 -31.15 -24.77 2.11
C HIS A 276 -31.06 -23.54 3.04
N VAL A 277 -30.25 -23.62 4.09
CA VAL A 277 -30.04 -22.58 5.10
C VAL A 277 -28.54 -22.40 5.29
N THR A 278 -27.95 -21.55 4.45
CA THR A 278 -26.55 -21.11 4.51
C THR A 278 -26.40 -19.73 5.16
N ASP A 279 -27.43 -18.89 5.06
CA ASP A 279 -27.51 -17.58 5.71
C ASP A 279 -27.81 -17.72 7.22
N CYS A 280 -26.97 -17.10 8.06
CA CYS A 280 -27.10 -17.07 9.51
C CYS A 280 -28.22 -16.13 10.01
N ARG A 281 -28.75 -15.26 9.13
CA ARG A 281 -29.87 -14.33 9.37
C ARG A 281 -31.24 -14.94 9.02
N ALA A 282 -31.27 -16.16 8.45
CA ALA A 282 -32.48 -16.81 7.97
C ALA A 282 -33.55 -17.02 9.06
N LEU A 283 -34.78 -16.54 8.80
CA LEU A 283 -35.88 -16.62 9.75
C LEU A 283 -36.61 -17.97 9.70
N TRP A 284 -37.03 -18.48 10.87
CA TRP A 284 -37.82 -19.71 11.00
C TRP A 284 -39.11 -19.69 10.16
N SER A 285 -39.89 -18.61 10.23
CA SER A 285 -41.17 -18.46 9.54
C SER A 285 -41.06 -18.44 8.01
N GLN A 286 -39.90 -18.06 7.47
CA GLN A 286 -39.57 -18.14 6.05
C GLN A 286 -39.04 -19.54 5.69
N THR A 287 -38.18 -20.10 6.54
CA THR A 287 -37.57 -21.43 6.33
C THR A 287 -38.61 -22.55 6.33
N VAL A 288 -39.55 -22.56 7.27
CA VAL A 288 -40.66 -23.53 7.33
C VAL A 288 -41.41 -23.59 5.99
N LYS A 289 -41.69 -22.44 5.37
CA LYS A 289 -42.39 -22.36 4.07
C LYS A 289 -41.59 -22.92 2.89
N LYS A 290 -40.27 -23.00 3.00
CA LYS A 290 -39.39 -23.63 2.01
C LYS A 290 -39.27 -25.14 2.23
N LEU A 291 -39.19 -25.58 3.50
CA LEU A 291 -38.86 -26.97 3.84
C LEU A 291 -40.07 -27.88 4.05
N ASN A 292 -41.26 -27.35 4.33
CA ASN A 292 -42.42 -28.16 4.74
C ASN A 292 -42.94 -29.19 3.71
N SER A 293 -42.55 -29.06 2.43
CA SER A 293 -42.84 -30.00 1.35
C SER A 293 -41.88 -31.19 1.27
N HIS A 294 -40.73 -31.13 1.94
CA HIS A 294 -39.69 -32.16 1.90
C HIS A 294 -40.06 -33.37 2.79
N LYS A 295 -39.77 -34.58 2.32
CA LYS A 295 -40.09 -35.82 3.04
C LYS A 295 -39.33 -35.93 4.35
N GLU A 296 -38.08 -35.47 4.35
CA GLU A 296 -37.17 -35.42 5.47
C GLU A 296 -37.70 -34.49 6.58
N TRP A 297 -38.26 -33.34 6.18
CA TRP A 297 -38.95 -32.42 7.11
C TRP A 297 -40.20 -33.07 7.71
N ILE A 298 -41.09 -33.59 6.87
CA ILE A 298 -42.38 -34.16 7.30
C ILE A 298 -42.13 -35.32 8.28
N TYR A 299 -41.20 -36.20 7.96
CA TYR A 299 -40.84 -37.34 8.80
C TYR A 299 -40.15 -36.92 10.11
N PHE A 300 -39.27 -35.93 10.08
CA PHE A 300 -38.64 -35.40 11.29
C PHE A 300 -39.67 -34.75 12.23
N VAL A 301 -40.59 -33.93 11.71
CA VAL A 301 -41.67 -33.32 12.51
C VAL A 301 -42.57 -34.39 13.13
N GLN A 302 -42.90 -35.47 12.41
CA GLN A 302 -43.71 -36.57 12.96
C GLN A 302 -43.06 -37.24 14.17
N LEU A 303 -41.72 -37.34 14.21
CA LEU A 303 -40.94 -38.00 15.27
C LEU A 303 -40.52 -37.06 16.42
N PHE A 304 -40.25 -35.78 16.15
CA PHE A 304 -39.66 -34.84 17.11
C PHE A 304 -40.53 -33.61 17.42
N GLY A 305 -41.61 -33.42 16.68
CA GLY A 305 -42.52 -32.29 16.79
C GLY A 305 -41.96 -30.98 16.23
N LEU A 306 -42.81 -29.98 16.07
CA LEU A 306 -42.41 -28.65 15.60
C LEU A 306 -41.39 -28.00 16.55
N ASP A 307 -41.50 -28.21 17.85
CA ASP A 307 -40.55 -27.69 18.85
C ASP A 307 -39.19 -28.40 18.82
N GLY A 308 -39.14 -29.71 18.54
CA GLY A 308 -37.87 -30.40 18.28
C GLY A 308 -37.19 -29.86 17.02
N THR A 309 -37.99 -29.69 15.95
CA THR A 309 -37.56 -29.16 14.65
C THR A 309 -37.02 -27.74 14.77
N GLN A 310 -37.71 -26.87 15.51
CA GLN A 310 -37.26 -25.49 15.72
C GLN A 310 -36.00 -25.42 16.60
N ARG A 311 -35.88 -26.27 17.63
CA ARG A 311 -34.65 -26.33 18.45
C ARG A 311 -33.43 -26.75 17.63
N LEU A 312 -33.57 -27.70 16.71
CA LEU A 312 -32.47 -28.11 15.84
C LEU A 312 -32.12 -27.04 14.79
N PHE A 313 -33.12 -26.36 14.22
CA PHE A 313 -32.92 -25.20 13.35
C PHE A 313 -32.17 -24.06 14.07
N ARG A 314 -32.60 -23.66 15.28
CA ARG A 314 -31.92 -22.62 16.07
C ARG A 314 -30.45 -22.99 16.37
N ARG A 315 -30.16 -24.28 16.61
CA ARG A 315 -28.78 -24.79 16.80
C ARG A 315 -27.94 -24.66 15.53
N HIS A 316 -28.51 -24.94 14.35
CA HIS A 316 -27.85 -24.75 13.06
C HIS A 316 -27.59 -23.26 12.76
N ILE A 317 -28.58 -22.39 12.99
CA ILE A 317 -28.41 -20.94 12.85
C ILE A 317 -27.31 -20.41 13.77
N LYS A 318 -27.25 -20.83 15.04
CA LYS A 318 -26.12 -20.45 15.91
C LYS A 318 -24.79 -20.90 15.31
N LYS A 319 -24.67 -22.15 14.88
CA LYS A 319 -23.43 -22.67 14.29
C LYS A 319 -22.97 -21.85 13.07
N LEU A 320 -23.90 -21.39 12.22
CA LEU A 320 -23.57 -20.50 11.10
C LEU A 320 -23.06 -19.12 11.56
N LYS A 321 -23.63 -18.55 12.62
CA LYS A 321 -23.14 -17.29 13.22
C LYS A 321 -21.72 -17.47 13.77
N ASP A 322 -21.51 -18.52 14.56
CA ASP A 322 -20.20 -18.87 15.12
C ASP A 322 -19.15 -19.08 14.00
N GLU A 323 -19.53 -19.73 12.89
CA GLU A 323 -18.65 -19.96 11.72
C GLU A 323 -18.38 -18.70 10.87
N GLN A 324 -19.32 -17.76 10.76
CA GLN A 324 -19.11 -16.49 10.07
C GLN A 324 -18.20 -15.56 10.90
N LEU A 325 -18.45 -15.48 12.20
CA LEU A 325 -17.66 -14.67 13.13
C LEU A 325 -16.17 -15.08 13.11
N ASN A 326 -15.90 -16.38 13.24
CA ASN A 326 -14.52 -16.89 13.24
C ASN A 326 -13.77 -16.59 11.92
N LYS A 327 -14.47 -16.50 10.79
CA LYS A 327 -13.86 -16.09 9.51
C LYS A 327 -13.51 -14.60 9.47
N ARG A 328 -14.37 -13.73 10.01
CA ARG A 328 -14.07 -12.30 10.12
C ARG A 328 -12.91 -12.04 11.08
N ILE A 329 -12.89 -12.69 12.26
CA ILE A 329 -11.74 -12.62 13.19
C ILE A 329 -10.45 -13.03 12.47
N ALA A 330 -10.44 -14.18 11.79
CA ALA A 330 -9.25 -14.64 11.05
C ALA A 330 -8.78 -13.61 10.01
N HIS A 331 -9.71 -13.04 9.23
CA HIS A 331 -9.40 -12.01 8.24
C HIS A 331 -8.85 -10.72 8.87
N TYR A 332 -9.41 -10.27 10.00
CA TYR A 332 -8.87 -9.12 10.74
C TYR A 332 -7.45 -9.40 11.28
N MET A 333 -7.16 -10.64 11.69
CA MET A 333 -5.81 -11.05 12.11
C MET A 333 -4.83 -11.21 10.92
N GLU A 334 -5.32 -11.40 9.70
CA GLU A 334 -4.51 -11.35 8.47
C GLU A 334 -4.15 -9.91 8.08
N MET A 335 -5.04 -8.94 8.32
CA MET A 335 -4.82 -7.52 8.01
C MET A 335 -4.04 -6.74 9.08
N LEU A 336 -4.21 -7.09 10.36
CA LEU A 336 -3.62 -6.38 11.50
C LEU A 336 -2.07 -6.23 11.45
N PRO A 337 -1.26 -7.19 10.94
CA PRO A 337 0.19 -7.02 10.82
C PRO A 337 0.60 -5.84 9.94
N ASP A 338 -0.04 -5.68 8.77
CA ASP A 338 0.28 -4.62 7.82
C ASP A 338 -0.16 -3.26 8.38
N ILE A 339 -1.35 -3.20 8.99
CA ILE A 339 -1.87 -2.02 9.68
C ILE A 339 -0.94 -1.60 10.83
N LEU A 340 -0.39 -2.55 11.61
CA LEU A 340 0.59 -2.25 12.65
C LEU A 340 1.94 -1.78 12.08
N HIS A 341 2.32 -2.22 10.88
CA HIS A 341 3.53 -1.72 10.21
C HIS A 341 3.37 -0.29 9.69
N GLU A 342 2.19 0.09 9.19
CA GLU A 342 1.90 1.46 8.75
C GLU A 342 1.70 2.43 9.92
N LEU A 343 0.96 2.02 10.97
CA LEU A 343 0.65 2.87 12.12
C LEU A 343 1.72 2.85 13.23
N VAL A 344 2.56 1.82 13.29
CA VAL A 344 3.63 1.67 14.28
C VAL A 344 4.91 1.09 13.63
N PRO A 345 5.56 1.84 12.72
CA PRO A 345 6.71 1.34 11.94
C PRO A 345 8.01 1.21 12.76
N ASP A 346 8.12 1.94 13.87
CA ASP A 346 9.38 2.12 14.60
C ASP A 346 9.31 1.52 16.01
N ILE A 347 10.42 0.92 16.46
CA ILE A 347 10.51 0.39 17.85
C ILE A 347 10.66 1.51 18.90
N SER A 348 11.02 2.73 18.49
CA SER A 348 11.14 3.88 19.38
C SER A 348 9.80 4.40 19.90
N THR A 349 8.68 4.10 19.23
CA THR A 349 7.32 4.34 19.76
C THR A 349 6.81 3.21 20.65
N LEU A 350 7.54 2.10 20.79
CA LEU A 350 7.12 0.89 21.50
C LEU A 350 7.84 0.66 22.85
N THR A 351 8.86 1.45 23.19
CA THR A 351 9.63 1.25 24.44
C THR A 351 8.74 1.39 25.68
N GLU A 352 8.69 0.31 26.48
CA GLU A 352 7.91 0.16 27.71
C GLU A 352 6.37 0.17 27.56
N SER A 353 5.82 0.12 26.34
CA SER A 353 4.36 0.11 26.10
C SER A 353 3.77 -1.31 26.12
N ASP A 354 2.77 -1.52 26.98
CA ASP A 354 1.93 -2.72 26.97
C ASP A 354 0.84 -2.65 25.88
N TRP A 355 0.18 -3.77 25.59
CA TRP A 355 -0.83 -3.82 24.54
C TRP A 355 -2.00 -2.83 24.76
N PRO A 356 -2.59 -2.68 25.97
CA PRO A 356 -3.57 -1.63 26.25
C PRO A 356 -3.10 -0.20 25.94
N SER A 357 -1.83 0.12 26.22
CA SER A 357 -1.25 1.43 25.86
C SER A 357 -1.19 1.61 24.33
N ILE A 358 -0.86 0.55 23.59
CA ILE A 358 -0.84 0.59 22.11
C ILE A 358 -2.25 0.62 21.51
N GLN A 359 -3.23 -0.09 22.07
CA GLN A 359 -4.64 0.04 21.67
C GLN A 359 -5.11 1.50 21.81
N GLN A 360 -4.81 2.13 22.95
CA GLN A 360 -5.15 3.52 23.20
C GLN A 360 -4.37 4.50 22.29
N TYR A 361 -3.11 4.19 21.93
CA TYR A 361 -2.34 4.95 20.93
C TYR A 361 -3.00 4.88 19.55
N LEU A 362 -3.32 3.67 19.07
CA LEU A 362 -4.00 3.43 17.78
C LEU A 362 -5.31 4.21 17.71
N LYS A 363 -6.12 4.19 18.79
CA LYS A 363 -7.37 4.96 18.93
C LYS A 363 -7.19 6.48 18.85
N THR A 364 -5.98 6.99 19.09
CA THR A 364 -5.64 8.42 18.95
C THR A 364 -4.85 8.75 17.68
N HIS A 365 -4.55 7.76 16.82
CA HIS A 365 -3.82 7.98 15.58
C HIS A 365 -4.69 8.76 14.57
N PRO A 366 -4.14 9.75 13.82
CA PRO A 366 -4.92 10.49 12.80
C PRO A 366 -5.68 9.59 11.83
N ASP A 367 -5.02 8.54 11.35
CA ASP A 367 -5.56 7.62 10.34
C ASP A 367 -6.40 6.48 10.93
N PHE A 368 -6.74 6.52 12.23
CA PHE A 368 -7.55 5.49 12.90
C PHE A 368 -8.81 5.11 12.11
N SER A 369 -9.53 6.11 11.60
CA SER A 369 -10.81 5.92 10.88
C SER A 369 -10.71 5.20 9.53
N GLN A 370 -9.49 5.10 8.96
CA GLN A 370 -9.20 4.37 7.71
C GLN A 370 -9.12 2.86 7.94
N TYR A 371 -8.62 2.43 9.10
CA TYR A 371 -8.36 1.01 9.41
C TYR A 371 -9.33 0.42 10.44
N PHE A 372 -9.88 1.26 11.31
CA PHE A 372 -10.71 0.88 12.44
C PHE A 372 -12.05 1.62 12.47
N TYR A 373 -13.01 1.08 13.22
CA TYR A 373 -14.25 1.77 13.59
C TYR A 373 -14.68 1.42 15.01
N GLU A 374 -15.51 2.27 15.61
CA GLU A 374 -16.10 2.07 16.94
C GLU A 374 -17.53 1.55 16.85
N CYS A 375 -17.92 0.66 17.77
CA CYS A 375 -19.28 0.15 17.88
C CYS A 375 -20.16 1.10 18.73
N PRO A 376 -21.47 1.20 18.47
CA PRO A 376 -22.38 1.96 19.33
C PRO A 376 -22.46 1.34 20.75
N GLU A 377 -22.50 2.18 21.80
CA GLU A 377 -22.49 1.73 23.21
C GLU A 377 -23.59 0.69 23.56
N ASP A 378 -24.72 0.71 22.85
CA ASP A 378 -25.86 -0.20 23.03
C ASP A 378 -25.69 -1.58 22.36
N MET A 379 -24.64 -1.84 21.55
CA MET A 379 -24.52 -3.03 20.71
C MET A 379 -23.09 -3.59 20.63
N SER A 380 -22.92 -4.89 20.86
CA SER A 380 -21.58 -5.50 20.76
C SER A 380 -21.05 -5.51 19.32
N TRP A 381 -19.73 -5.46 19.14
CA TRP A 381 -19.11 -5.59 17.81
C TRP A 381 -19.53 -6.87 17.08
N THR A 382 -19.72 -7.95 17.83
CA THR A 382 -20.25 -9.25 17.37
C THR A 382 -21.64 -9.14 16.73
N GLU A 383 -22.47 -8.24 17.24
CA GLU A 383 -23.82 -7.98 16.72
C GLU A 383 -23.81 -6.94 15.61
N CYS A 384 -22.91 -5.95 15.68
CA CYS A 384 -22.62 -5.03 14.57
C CYS A 384 -22.24 -5.81 13.31
N GLU A 385 -21.29 -6.75 13.41
CA GLU A 385 -20.78 -7.53 12.27
C GLU A 385 -21.76 -8.60 11.76
N LEU A 386 -22.78 -8.97 12.55
CA LEU A 386 -23.91 -9.78 12.09
C LEU A 386 -25.04 -8.93 11.49
N GLY A 387 -24.99 -7.61 11.66
CA GLY A 387 -25.95 -6.64 11.15
C GLY A 387 -25.47 -5.82 9.94
N SER A 388 -24.16 -5.71 9.74
CA SER A 388 -23.53 -4.98 8.63
C SER A 388 -23.86 -5.58 7.26
N ASP A 389 -23.75 -4.73 6.24
CA ASP A 389 -23.53 -5.17 4.86
C ASP A 389 -22.03 -5.42 4.64
N VAL A 390 -21.71 -6.25 3.66
CA VAL A 390 -20.45 -7.03 3.61
C VAL A 390 -19.20 -6.17 3.37
N ASP A 391 -19.38 -4.95 2.85
CA ASP A 391 -18.37 -4.16 2.15
C ASP A 391 -17.49 -3.26 3.03
N ASP A 392 -17.73 -3.16 4.35
CA ASP A 392 -16.78 -2.50 5.26
C ASP A 392 -15.61 -3.45 5.57
N THR A 393 -14.39 -3.01 5.24
CA THR A 393 -13.14 -3.77 5.40
C THR A 393 -12.39 -3.45 6.68
N ARG A 394 -12.89 -2.51 7.48
CA ARG A 394 -12.21 -2.04 8.69
C ARG A 394 -12.38 -3.00 9.86
N ILE A 395 -11.44 -2.96 10.80
CA ILE A 395 -11.45 -3.79 12.00
C ILE A 395 -12.30 -3.07 13.08
N PRO A 396 -13.32 -3.71 13.68
CA PRO A 396 -13.99 -3.14 14.86
C PRO A 396 -12.97 -3.02 16.00
N TYR A 397 -12.83 -1.84 16.61
CA TYR A 397 -11.80 -1.56 17.62
C TYR A 397 -11.76 -2.59 18.77
N ASP A 398 -12.95 -3.04 19.20
CA ASP A 398 -13.13 -4.02 20.28
C ASP A 398 -12.55 -5.42 19.95
N VAL A 399 -12.19 -5.71 18.69
CA VAL A 399 -11.46 -6.93 18.30
C VAL A 399 -10.02 -6.91 18.80
N LEU A 400 -9.45 -5.74 19.07
CA LEU A 400 -8.10 -5.61 19.64
C LEU A 400 -8.00 -6.14 21.08
N ASP A 401 -9.12 -6.27 21.80
CA ASP A 401 -9.17 -6.90 23.13
C ASP A 401 -9.01 -8.44 23.09
N THR A 402 -8.86 -9.03 21.90
CA THR A 402 -8.63 -10.49 21.75
C THR A 402 -7.17 -10.88 22.01
N SER A 403 -6.98 -12.10 22.54
CA SER A 403 -5.66 -12.74 22.70
C SER A 403 -4.87 -12.84 21.41
N ASP A 404 -5.59 -12.92 20.30
CA ASP A 404 -5.04 -13.18 18.98
C ASP A 404 -4.44 -11.88 18.42
N ALA A 405 -5.12 -10.74 18.64
CA ALA A 405 -4.58 -9.41 18.35
C ALA A 405 -3.34 -9.08 19.19
N GLU A 406 -3.37 -9.39 20.51
CA GLU A 406 -2.19 -9.24 21.38
C GLU A 406 -1.01 -10.12 20.91
N THR A 407 -1.29 -11.30 20.34
CA THR A 407 -0.28 -12.21 19.78
C THR A 407 0.29 -11.67 18.46
N VAL A 408 -0.54 -11.09 17.58
CA VAL A 408 -0.08 -10.39 16.37
C VAL A 408 0.82 -9.21 16.74
N TYR A 409 0.43 -8.38 17.72
CA TYR A 409 1.27 -7.29 18.24
C TYR A 409 2.63 -7.79 18.75
N LYS A 410 2.66 -8.84 19.57
CA LYS A 410 3.92 -9.43 20.06
C LYS A 410 4.81 -9.93 18.91
N ASN A 411 4.24 -10.45 17.83
CA ASN A 411 5.00 -10.83 16.65
C ASN A 411 5.57 -9.61 15.89
N HIS A 412 4.79 -8.53 15.75
CA HIS A 412 5.26 -7.26 15.16
C HIS A 412 6.45 -6.68 15.95
N VAL A 413 6.34 -6.60 17.28
CA VAL A 413 7.43 -6.16 18.17
C VAL A 413 8.70 -7.00 17.95
N ASN A 414 8.58 -8.33 17.81
CA ASN A 414 9.70 -9.23 17.56
C ASN A 414 10.36 -9.01 16.17
N VAL A 415 9.59 -8.60 15.16
CA VAL A 415 10.14 -8.25 13.83
C VAL A 415 10.92 -6.94 13.92
N LEU A 416 10.36 -5.90 14.52
CA LEU A 416 11.03 -4.60 14.69
C LEU A 416 12.32 -4.69 15.53
N GLN A 417 12.35 -5.55 16.55
CA GLN A 417 13.58 -5.84 17.31
C GLN A 417 14.68 -6.47 16.45
N GLN A 418 14.32 -7.40 15.56
CA GLN A 418 15.28 -8.05 14.65
C GLN A 418 15.78 -7.08 13.57
N GLU A 419 14.89 -6.25 13.02
CA GLU A 419 15.22 -5.15 12.10
C GLU A 419 16.21 -4.16 12.72
N GLN A 420 15.93 -3.68 13.94
CA GLN A 420 16.81 -2.75 14.65
C GLN A 420 18.18 -3.38 14.92
N LYS A 421 18.24 -4.64 15.40
CA LYS A 421 19.53 -5.33 15.59
C LYS A 421 20.29 -5.49 14.28
N ARG A 422 19.61 -5.83 13.18
CA ARG A 422 20.21 -5.96 11.84
C ARG A 422 20.81 -4.63 11.37
N LEU A 423 20.08 -3.51 11.52
CA LEU A 423 20.57 -2.18 11.17
C LEU A 423 21.81 -1.79 12.00
N GLU A 424 21.84 -2.13 13.28
CA GLU A 424 22.98 -1.87 14.16
C GLU A 424 24.21 -2.69 13.76
N LEU A 425 24.04 -3.98 13.45
CA LEU A 425 25.12 -4.84 12.91
C LEU A 425 25.70 -4.26 11.60
N LYS A 426 24.88 -3.66 10.72
CA LYS A 426 25.37 -2.99 9.50
C LYS A 426 26.25 -1.78 9.79
N LYS A 427 25.90 -0.94 10.78
CA LYS A 427 26.75 0.18 11.21
C LYS A 427 28.09 -0.32 11.77
N GLN A 428 28.03 -1.34 12.63
CA GLN A 428 29.23 -1.96 13.22
C GLN A 428 30.12 -2.61 12.18
N PHE A 429 29.56 -3.16 11.09
CA PHE A 429 30.38 -3.64 9.97
C PHE A 429 31.02 -2.49 9.19
N LYS A 430 30.30 -1.38 8.90
CA LYS A 430 30.92 -0.20 8.27
C LYS A 430 32.06 0.38 9.11
N GLN A 431 31.87 0.53 10.43
CA GLN A 431 32.94 0.97 11.35
C GLN A 431 34.15 0.02 11.31
N LEU A 432 33.91 -1.30 11.28
CA LEU A 432 34.98 -2.30 11.17
C LEU A 432 35.76 -2.19 9.86
N LEU A 433 35.14 -1.77 8.75
CA LEU A 433 35.85 -1.49 7.50
C LEU A 433 36.76 -0.25 7.63
N GLU A 434 36.23 0.84 8.20
CA GLU A 434 36.95 2.10 8.42
C GLU A 434 38.15 1.93 9.36
N ASP A 435 37.99 1.15 10.43
CA ASP A 435 39.07 0.81 11.38
C ASP A 435 40.14 -0.11 10.76
N THR A 436 39.81 -0.81 9.66
CA THR A 436 40.69 -1.80 9.03
C THR A 436 41.49 -1.20 7.88
N GLY A 437 42.60 -0.52 8.21
CA GLY A 437 43.54 0.09 7.23
C GLY A 437 44.23 -0.86 6.23
N TYR A 438 43.85 -2.15 6.18
CA TYR A 438 44.17 -3.07 5.08
C TYR A 438 43.12 -3.06 3.95
N VAL A 439 42.00 -2.35 4.13
CA VAL A 439 41.03 -2.03 3.08
C VAL A 439 41.55 -0.78 2.35
N THR A 440 41.83 -0.94 1.05
CA THR A 440 42.41 0.12 0.20
C THR A 440 41.56 0.27 -1.07
N PRO A 441 41.61 1.41 -1.77
CA PRO A 441 40.93 1.60 -3.05
C PRO A 441 41.20 0.46 -4.04
N GLY A 442 40.17 -0.01 -4.73
CA GLY A 442 40.28 -1.05 -5.76
C GLY A 442 40.64 -2.45 -5.21
N LYS A 443 40.36 -2.72 -3.94
CA LYS A 443 40.56 -4.05 -3.32
C LYS A 443 39.23 -4.78 -3.19
N HIS A 444 39.21 -6.09 -3.48
CA HIS A 444 37.98 -6.87 -3.40
C HIS A 444 37.74 -7.42 -1.99
N LEU A 445 36.46 -7.55 -1.58
CA LEU A 445 36.07 -8.14 -0.30
C LEU A 445 36.69 -9.53 -0.10
N SER A 446 36.79 -10.33 -1.16
CA SER A 446 37.41 -11.66 -1.16
C SER A 446 38.89 -11.66 -0.70
N GLU A 447 39.64 -10.58 -0.94
CA GLU A 447 41.05 -10.44 -0.54
C GLU A 447 41.22 -10.09 0.94
N VAL A 448 40.21 -9.47 1.56
CA VAL A 448 40.23 -9.00 2.95
C VAL A 448 39.30 -9.78 3.88
N ARG A 449 38.44 -10.65 3.35
CA ARG A 449 37.38 -11.39 4.07
C ARG A 449 37.86 -12.03 5.37
N VAL A 450 39.06 -12.59 5.37
CA VAL A 450 39.68 -13.27 6.52
C VAL A 450 39.90 -12.34 7.73
N LEU A 451 39.96 -11.01 7.53
CA LEU A 451 40.09 -10.00 8.59
C LEU A 451 38.78 -9.78 9.36
N PHE A 452 37.64 -10.19 8.80
CA PHE A 452 36.30 -9.95 9.36
C PHE A 452 35.64 -11.22 9.91
N MET A 453 36.21 -12.41 9.66
CA MET A 453 35.73 -13.67 10.23
C MET A 453 35.87 -13.67 11.76
N GLY A 454 34.92 -14.29 12.47
CA GLY A 454 34.82 -14.25 13.94
C GLY A 454 34.29 -12.93 14.51
N ARG A 455 33.57 -12.13 13.72
CA ARG A 455 32.91 -10.87 14.15
C ARG A 455 31.41 -10.97 13.93
N GLU A 456 30.61 -10.73 14.98
CA GLU A 456 29.15 -10.83 14.90
C GLU A 456 28.56 -9.92 13.80
N CYS A 457 29.06 -8.69 13.66
CA CYS A 457 28.64 -7.75 12.62
C CYS A 457 28.93 -8.22 11.17
N PHE A 458 29.81 -9.19 10.96
CA PHE A 458 30.09 -9.79 9.66
C PHE A 458 29.42 -11.16 9.47
N GLU A 459 29.31 -11.96 10.54
CA GLU A 459 28.78 -13.33 10.50
C GLU A 459 27.24 -13.41 10.62
N ALA A 460 26.60 -12.40 11.22
CA ALA A 460 25.14 -12.32 11.36
C ALA A 460 24.44 -11.55 10.21
N LEU A 461 25.19 -10.97 9.28
CA LEU A 461 24.67 -10.35 8.06
C LEU A 461 24.74 -11.31 6.88
N SER A 462 23.86 -11.15 5.89
CA SER A 462 23.94 -11.94 4.67
C SER A 462 25.16 -11.55 3.81
N GLU A 463 25.70 -12.49 3.04
CA GLU A 463 26.85 -12.26 2.14
C GLU A 463 26.58 -11.10 1.15
N HIS A 464 25.33 -10.96 0.70
CA HIS A 464 24.89 -9.86 -0.15
C HIS A 464 24.92 -8.50 0.58
N GLU A 465 24.45 -8.43 1.83
CA GLU A 465 24.51 -7.19 2.63
C GLU A 465 25.96 -6.79 2.96
N CYS A 466 26.81 -7.77 3.30
CA CYS A 466 28.25 -7.52 3.49
C CYS A 466 28.92 -7.00 2.22
N GLN A 467 28.59 -7.57 1.05
CA GLN A 467 29.10 -7.11 -0.24
C GLN A 467 28.60 -5.67 -0.54
N GLN A 468 27.31 -5.38 -0.35
CA GLN A 468 26.76 -4.03 -0.55
C GLN A 468 27.41 -2.96 0.33
N ILE A 469 27.64 -3.25 1.62
CA ILE A 469 28.30 -2.32 2.55
C ILE A 469 29.75 -2.10 2.12
N TYR A 470 30.46 -3.18 1.75
CA TYR A 470 31.82 -3.11 1.27
C TYR A 470 31.95 -2.31 -0.04
N ASP A 471 31.05 -2.53 -1.00
CA ASP A 471 31.05 -1.80 -2.28
C ASP A 471 30.69 -0.32 -2.09
N SER A 472 29.88 0.03 -1.09
CA SER A 472 29.65 1.42 -0.74
C SER A 472 30.90 2.07 -0.14
N HIS A 473 31.55 1.41 0.81
CA HIS A 473 32.79 1.90 1.41
C HIS A 473 33.96 1.95 0.41
N GLN A 474 34.05 1.00 -0.53
CA GLN A 474 35.02 1.07 -1.64
C GLN A 474 34.79 2.27 -2.54
N ARG A 475 33.53 2.62 -2.89
CA ARG A 475 33.24 3.85 -3.65
C ARG A 475 33.70 5.10 -2.88
N GLU A 476 33.41 5.17 -1.59
CA GLU A 476 33.87 6.26 -0.71
C GLU A 476 35.41 6.36 -0.69
N LEU A 477 36.14 5.24 -0.57
CA LEU A 477 37.60 5.21 -0.62
C LEU A 477 38.18 5.60 -2.01
N ILE A 478 37.55 5.14 -3.10
CA ILE A 478 38.00 5.38 -4.47
C ILE A 478 37.86 6.87 -4.83
N GLU A 479 36.70 7.48 -4.55
CA GLU A 479 36.49 8.90 -4.86
C GLU A 479 37.35 9.82 -3.97
N ASN A 480 37.58 9.45 -2.69
CA ASN A 480 38.56 10.12 -1.85
C ASN A 480 39.99 10.03 -2.41
N ALA A 481 40.41 8.86 -2.94
CA ALA A 481 41.73 8.69 -3.55
C ALA A 481 41.87 9.51 -4.85
N LYS A 482 40.83 9.56 -5.69
CA LYS A 482 40.78 10.41 -6.89
C LYS A 482 40.87 11.89 -6.54
N HIS A 483 40.12 12.37 -5.54
CA HIS A 483 40.20 13.76 -5.10
C HIS A 483 41.61 14.12 -4.59
N ASN A 484 42.25 13.24 -3.82
CA ASN A 484 43.64 13.41 -3.40
C ASN A 484 44.62 13.49 -4.58
N PHE A 485 44.44 12.66 -5.61
CA PHE A 485 45.25 12.73 -6.83
C PHE A 485 44.98 14.03 -7.64
N GLN A 486 43.74 14.50 -7.68
CA GLN A 486 43.40 15.77 -8.34
C GLN A 486 44.04 16.98 -7.63
N GLU A 487 44.07 17.00 -6.30
CA GLU A 487 44.81 18.03 -5.56
C GLU A 487 46.33 17.92 -5.77
N LEU A 488 46.90 16.71 -5.88
CA LEU A 488 48.31 16.53 -6.23
C LEU A 488 48.66 17.17 -7.59
N LEU A 489 47.82 16.96 -8.62
CA LEU A 489 48.01 17.58 -9.94
C LEU A 489 47.96 19.13 -9.84
N LEU A 490 47.00 19.67 -9.09
CA LEU A 490 46.82 21.12 -8.91
C LEU A 490 47.89 21.77 -8.02
N GLU A 491 48.50 21.01 -7.09
CA GLU A 491 49.66 21.44 -6.31
C GLU A 491 50.94 21.59 -7.14
N HIS A 492 50.99 20.96 -8.31
CA HIS A 492 52.08 20.96 -9.28
C HIS A 492 51.69 21.64 -10.62
N ALA A 493 50.83 22.67 -10.54
CA ALA A 493 50.35 23.45 -11.68
C ALA A 493 51.47 24.06 -12.55
N ASP A 494 52.67 24.23 -11.99
CA ASP A 494 53.89 24.67 -12.67
C ASP A 494 54.39 23.67 -13.72
N LEU A 495 54.30 22.36 -13.47
CA LEU A 495 54.65 21.33 -14.47
C LEU A 495 53.80 21.52 -15.74
N PHE A 496 52.51 21.74 -15.56
CA PHE A 496 51.54 21.83 -16.67
C PHE A 496 51.56 23.19 -17.39
N TYR A 497 52.02 24.27 -16.74
CA TYR A 497 51.97 25.62 -17.30
C TYR A 497 52.97 25.88 -18.44
N HIS A 498 54.12 25.19 -18.44
CA HIS A 498 55.16 25.40 -19.43
C HIS A 498 54.72 25.01 -20.86
N PHE A 499 53.89 23.96 -20.99
CA PHE A 499 53.33 23.52 -22.27
C PHE A 499 52.38 24.54 -22.93
N LYS A 500 51.98 25.60 -22.20
CA LYS A 500 51.17 26.72 -22.68
C LYS A 500 51.99 27.84 -23.35
N SER A 501 53.32 27.77 -23.28
CA SER A 501 54.26 28.77 -23.83
C SER A 501 54.80 28.41 -25.22
N ILE A 502 54.72 27.14 -25.60
CA ILE A 502 55.03 26.66 -26.95
C ILE A 502 53.83 27.00 -27.86
N THR A 503 54.08 27.22 -29.16
CA THR A 503 53.08 27.63 -30.16
C THR A 503 51.79 26.79 -30.14
N PRO A 504 50.62 27.35 -30.54
CA PRO A 504 49.28 26.75 -30.37
C PRO A 504 48.99 25.46 -31.18
N THR A 505 50.03 24.82 -31.71
CA THR A 505 50.01 23.50 -32.37
C THR A 505 50.90 22.47 -31.66
N GLY A 506 51.42 22.79 -30.46
CA GLY A 506 52.24 21.89 -29.65
C GLY A 506 51.46 20.62 -29.25
N THR A 507 51.86 19.47 -29.80
CA THR A 507 51.27 18.17 -29.46
C THR A 507 51.99 17.59 -28.25
N ILE A 508 51.26 17.30 -27.17
CA ILE A 508 51.80 16.65 -25.97
C ILE A 508 52.39 15.30 -26.36
N THR A 509 53.64 15.05 -25.98
CA THR A 509 54.39 13.83 -26.31
C THR A 509 54.34 12.80 -25.17
N GLN A 510 54.81 11.58 -25.45
CA GLN A 510 54.98 10.57 -24.40
C GLN A 510 56.17 10.86 -23.47
N GLU A 511 57.10 11.74 -23.87
CA GLU A 511 58.24 12.14 -23.04
C GLU A 511 57.79 13.17 -21.98
N ASP A 512 56.92 14.11 -22.34
CA ASP A 512 56.31 15.08 -21.42
C ASP A 512 55.48 14.38 -20.32
N VAL A 513 54.63 13.42 -20.72
CA VAL A 513 53.82 12.61 -19.79
C VAL A 513 54.71 11.77 -18.87
N LYS A 514 55.87 11.32 -19.35
CA LYS A 514 56.86 10.62 -18.53
C LYS A 514 57.54 11.55 -17.53
N GLU A 515 57.94 12.76 -17.92
CA GLU A 515 58.55 13.74 -16.99
C GLU A 515 57.60 14.09 -15.85
N ILE A 516 56.33 14.38 -16.17
CA ILE A 516 55.28 14.61 -15.16
C ILE A 516 55.12 13.38 -14.24
N THR A 517 55.10 12.18 -14.81
CA THR A 517 55.02 10.93 -14.02
C THR A 517 56.24 10.75 -13.12
N ASP A 518 57.44 11.04 -13.63
CA ASP A 518 58.69 10.82 -12.90
C ASP A 518 58.82 11.72 -11.66
N VAL A 519 58.19 12.91 -11.68
CA VAL A 519 58.05 13.82 -10.52
C VAL A 519 56.95 13.35 -9.56
N LEU A 520 55.78 12.97 -10.07
CA LEU A 520 54.60 12.69 -9.23
C LEU A 520 54.58 11.29 -8.60
N GLN A 521 55.30 10.33 -9.18
CA GLN A 521 55.23 8.90 -8.80
C GLN A 521 55.55 8.62 -7.33
N ASP A 522 56.31 9.49 -6.66
CA ASP A 522 56.74 9.25 -5.28
C ASP A 522 55.77 9.74 -4.19
N ASP A 523 54.83 10.64 -4.49
CA ASP A 523 53.82 11.10 -3.53
C ASP A 523 52.86 9.95 -3.14
N PHE A 524 52.46 9.89 -1.87
CA PHE A 524 51.57 8.82 -1.39
C PHE A 524 50.20 8.84 -2.09
N ARG A 525 49.72 10.03 -2.50
CA ARG A 525 48.45 10.24 -3.21
C ARG A 525 48.48 9.65 -4.62
N TYR A 526 49.64 9.63 -5.27
CA TYR A 526 49.84 8.91 -6.53
C TYR A 526 49.74 7.39 -6.31
N LYS A 527 50.37 6.89 -5.24
CA LYS A 527 50.42 5.47 -4.86
C LYS A 527 49.08 4.91 -4.35
N LEU A 528 48.18 5.75 -3.80
CA LEU A 528 46.80 5.37 -3.45
C LEU A 528 46.02 4.78 -4.64
N LEU A 529 46.36 5.18 -5.87
CA LEU A 529 45.72 4.72 -7.11
C LEU A 529 46.50 3.62 -7.84
N ASP A 530 47.45 2.91 -7.19
CA ASP A 530 48.25 1.85 -7.85
C ASP A 530 47.42 0.68 -8.39
N ARG A 531 46.25 0.40 -7.80
CA ARG A 531 45.27 -0.57 -8.33
C ARG A 531 44.31 -0.01 -9.38
N LEU A 532 44.36 1.31 -9.60
CA LEU A 532 43.43 2.10 -10.39
C LEU A 532 44.20 2.90 -11.46
N ASP A 533 45.26 2.30 -12.00
CA ASP A 533 46.19 2.92 -12.95
C ASP A 533 45.50 3.47 -14.22
N GLN A 534 44.39 2.86 -14.64
CA GLN A 534 43.56 3.37 -15.75
C GLN A 534 42.86 4.68 -15.38
N ASP A 535 42.22 4.76 -14.20
CA ASP A 535 41.60 6.00 -13.69
C ASP A 535 42.66 7.09 -13.48
N ARG A 536 43.81 6.74 -12.90
CA ARG A 536 44.94 7.67 -12.68
C ARG A 536 45.44 8.27 -14.00
N LYS A 537 45.59 7.46 -15.05
CA LYS A 537 45.99 7.93 -16.39
C LYS A 537 44.89 8.77 -17.04
N LEU A 538 43.62 8.37 -16.92
CA LEU A 538 42.49 9.14 -17.43
C LEU A 538 42.42 10.53 -16.79
N MET A 539 42.55 10.63 -15.47
CA MET A 539 42.57 11.91 -14.75
C MET A 539 43.75 12.80 -15.15
N LEU A 540 44.95 12.23 -15.35
CA LEU A 540 46.11 12.97 -15.85
C LEU A 540 45.86 13.53 -17.27
N PHE A 541 45.30 12.73 -18.18
CA PHE A 541 44.96 13.20 -19.54
C PHE A 541 43.83 14.23 -19.55
N GLN A 542 42.82 14.09 -18.68
CA GLN A 542 41.76 15.08 -18.50
C GLN A 542 42.32 16.41 -17.97
N HIS A 543 43.22 16.35 -16.98
CA HIS A 543 43.87 17.54 -16.45
C HIS A 543 44.74 18.26 -17.49
N LEU A 544 45.55 17.51 -18.24
CA LEU A 544 46.32 18.04 -19.39
C LEU A 544 45.40 18.71 -20.42
N GLY A 545 44.35 18.01 -20.87
CA GLY A 545 43.37 18.55 -21.82
C GLY A 545 42.72 19.85 -21.34
N PHE A 546 42.39 19.94 -20.05
CA PHE A 546 41.83 21.14 -19.42
C PHE A 546 42.83 22.30 -19.31
N VAL A 547 44.11 22.05 -18.99
CA VAL A 547 45.12 23.12 -18.90
C VAL A 547 45.41 23.73 -20.28
N HIS A 548 45.40 22.91 -21.34
CA HIS A 548 45.54 23.37 -22.73
C HIS A 548 44.27 24.06 -23.26
N CYS A 549 43.08 23.47 -23.02
CA CYS A 549 41.80 23.99 -23.48
C CYS A 549 40.80 24.11 -22.30
N PRO A 550 40.83 25.23 -21.55
CA PRO A 550 40.07 25.38 -20.31
C PRO A 550 38.58 25.64 -20.55
N ILE A 551 37.84 24.56 -20.78
CA ILE A 551 36.37 24.55 -20.89
C ILE A 551 35.75 24.50 -19.48
N ARG A 552 34.76 25.35 -19.20
CA ARG A 552 34.13 25.52 -17.88
C ARG A 552 33.54 24.21 -17.33
N GLU A 553 32.92 23.43 -18.21
CA GLU A 553 32.29 22.13 -17.93
C GLU A 553 33.31 21.01 -17.63
N HIS A 554 34.57 21.19 -18.05
CA HIS A 554 35.68 20.28 -17.76
C HIS A 554 36.57 20.77 -16.60
N CYS A 555 36.15 21.83 -15.89
CA CYS A 555 36.86 22.31 -14.70
C CYS A 555 36.84 21.25 -13.59
N PRO A 556 37.97 20.91 -12.94
CA PRO A 556 38.01 19.95 -11.82
C PRO A 556 37.14 20.31 -10.59
N ALA A 557 36.56 21.51 -10.55
CA ALA A 557 35.61 21.94 -9.52
C ALA A 557 34.14 21.99 -10.00
N PHE A 558 33.83 21.66 -11.26
CA PHE A 558 32.47 21.75 -11.81
C PHE A 558 31.48 20.89 -10.99
N PRO A 559 30.25 21.37 -10.68
CA PRO A 559 29.63 22.64 -11.10
C PRO A 559 30.11 23.89 -10.34
N ASN A 560 30.86 23.73 -9.25
CA ASN A 560 31.42 24.81 -8.41
C ASN A 560 32.65 25.49 -9.03
N CYS A 561 32.70 25.59 -10.36
CA CYS A 561 33.70 26.39 -11.08
C CYS A 561 33.50 27.87 -10.75
N MET A 562 34.59 28.61 -10.47
CA MET A 562 34.47 30.02 -10.07
C MET A 562 33.79 30.87 -11.14
N ASP A 563 34.06 30.68 -12.44
CA ASP A 563 33.36 31.45 -13.49
C ASP A 563 31.82 31.24 -13.44
N ALA A 564 31.35 30.02 -13.14
CA ALA A 564 29.92 29.75 -12.98
C ALA A 564 29.33 30.39 -11.71
N LEU A 565 30.06 30.32 -10.59
CA LEU A 565 29.67 30.95 -9.32
C LEU A 565 29.66 32.49 -9.42
N ILE A 566 30.66 33.07 -10.09
CA ILE A 566 30.78 34.51 -10.36
C ILE A 566 29.58 34.99 -11.16
N THR A 567 29.26 34.36 -12.30
CA THR A 567 28.09 34.75 -13.11
C THR A 567 26.78 34.69 -12.31
N ARG A 568 26.58 33.67 -11.47
CA ARG A 568 25.40 33.55 -10.59
C ARG A 568 25.34 34.61 -9.48
N ILE A 569 26.49 35.01 -8.93
CA ILE A 569 26.57 36.07 -7.90
C ILE A 569 26.35 37.45 -8.53
N LEU A 570 26.98 37.73 -9.68
CA LEU A 570 26.84 39.01 -10.38
C LEU A 570 25.41 39.23 -10.89
N SER A 571 24.75 38.19 -11.42
CA SER A 571 23.36 38.29 -11.89
C SER A 571 22.33 38.55 -10.77
N SER A 572 22.66 38.21 -9.52
CA SER A 572 21.72 38.27 -8.38
C SER A 572 22.04 39.36 -7.34
N LYS A 573 23.28 39.88 -7.27
CA LYS A 573 23.69 40.87 -6.25
C LYS A 573 23.97 42.28 -6.79
N VAL A 574 24.26 42.44 -8.08
CA VAL A 574 24.56 43.77 -8.67
C VAL A 574 23.27 44.55 -8.89
N HIS A 575 23.23 45.80 -8.45
CA HIS A 575 22.10 46.70 -8.73
C HIS A 575 22.08 47.08 -10.21
N ARG A 576 21.09 46.59 -10.96
CA ARG A 576 20.73 47.19 -12.25
C ARG A 576 20.16 48.60 -12.01
N PRO A 577 20.47 49.60 -12.85
CA PRO A 577 19.89 50.93 -12.74
C PRO A 577 18.36 50.90 -12.71
N SER A 578 17.72 51.84 -11.99
CA SER A 578 16.25 51.88 -11.85
C SER A 578 15.51 52.05 -13.18
N SER A 579 16.16 52.61 -14.20
CA SER A 579 15.68 52.69 -15.59
C SER A 579 15.68 51.34 -16.33
N TRP A 580 16.49 50.37 -15.88
CA TRP A 580 16.63 49.02 -16.46
C TRP A 580 15.60 48.04 -15.90
N ASN A 581 15.15 48.28 -14.66
CA ASN A 581 14.19 47.42 -13.95
C ASN A 581 12.73 47.61 -14.41
N ARG A 582 12.42 48.54 -15.33
CA ARG A 582 11.10 48.63 -15.99
C ARG A 582 10.98 47.68 -17.18
N SER A 583 12.06 47.47 -17.94
CA SER A 583 12.04 46.70 -19.19
C SER A 583 11.96 45.18 -18.97
N THR A 584 12.66 44.62 -17.98
CA THR A 584 12.74 43.16 -17.80
C THR A 584 11.61 42.56 -16.95
N GLN A 585 10.44 43.23 -16.86
CA GLN A 585 9.29 42.75 -16.06
C GLN A 585 8.42 41.70 -16.78
N TRP A 586 8.74 41.39 -18.05
CA TRP A 586 7.94 40.53 -18.94
C TRP A 586 8.67 39.24 -19.39
N LEU A 587 9.84 38.95 -18.84
CA LEU A 587 10.57 37.72 -19.15
C LEU A 587 10.24 36.62 -18.13
N PHE A 588 10.10 35.38 -18.62
CA PHE A 588 10.09 34.21 -17.76
C PHE A 588 11.38 34.14 -16.94
N ASN A 589 11.25 33.94 -15.61
CA ASN A 589 12.34 33.33 -14.85
C ASN A 589 12.40 31.85 -15.24
N SER A 590 13.60 31.31 -15.48
CA SER A 590 13.82 29.90 -15.83
C SER A 590 13.34 28.89 -14.76
N ASP A 591 12.98 29.41 -13.58
CA ASP A 591 12.67 28.65 -12.38
C ASP A 591 11.18 28.81 -11.96
N ASN A 592 10.32 29.46 -12.77
CA ASN A 592 8.91 29.70 -12.44
C ASN A 592 7.97 29.72 -13.67
N ASN A 593 7.08 28.73 -13.79
CA ASN A 593 6.23 28.50 -14.97
C ASN A 593 4.87 29.23 -14.94
N GLN A 594 4.73 30.31 -14.19
CA GLN A 594 3.46 31.03 -14.03
C GLN A 594 3.22 32.03 -15.17
N LEU A 595 2.06 31.96 -15.84
CA LEU A 595 1.67 32.81 -16.97
C LEU A 595 0.36 33.57 -16.70
N ASN A 596 0.48 34.70 -16.01
CA ASN A 596 -0.60 35.68 -15.80
C ASN A 596 -1.03 36.36 -17.13
N ILE A 597 -2.32 36.30 -17.48
CA ILE A 597 -2.91 36.80 -18.73
C ILE A 597 -4.04 37.81 -18.45
N VAL A 598 -4.06 38.94 -19.16
CA VAL A 598 -5.24 39.83 -19.23
C VAL A 598 -6.11 39.44 -20.43
N ILE A 599 -7.44 39.47 -20.27
CA ILE A 599 -8.39 39.28 -21.37
C ILE A 599 -9.36 40.48 -21.38
N LEU A 600 -9.14 41.41 -22.32
CA LEU A 600 -9.93 42.61 -22.51
C LEU A 600 -11.05 42.35 -23.55
N GLY A 601 -12.29 42.70 -23.23
CA GLY A 601 -13.43 42.61 -24.14
C GLY A 601 -14.77 42.92 -23.46
N ILE A 602 -15.78 43.28 -24.25
CA ILE A 602 -17.17 43.49 -23.80
C ILE A 602 -18.11 42.46 -24.41
N ASN A 603 -19.41 42.53 -24.07
CA ASN A 603 -20.44 41.62 -24.56
C ASN A 603 -20.07 40.15 -24.35
N ASN A 604 -19.52 39.86 -23.17
CA ASN A 604 -19.05 38.56 -22.66
C ASN A 604 -17.91 37.89 -23.47
N LEU A 605 -17.39 38.48 -24.54
CA LEU A 605 -16.35 37.89 -25.40
C LEU A 605 -15.07 37.50 -24.64
N SER A 606 -14.70 38.30 -23.63
CA SER A 606 -13.55 38.05 -22.75
C SER A 606 -13.80 36.95 -21.71
N GLU A 607 -15.06 36.77 -21.30
CA GLU A 607 -15.50 35.71 -20.38
C GLU A 607 -15.59 34.37 -21.12
N ASP A 608 -16.13 34.39 -22.34
CA ASP A 608 -16.21 33.23 -23.24
C ASP A 608 -14.82 32.73 -23.65
N LEU A 609 -13.87 33.63 -23.95
CA LEU A 609 -12.49 33.21 -24.24
C LEU A 609 -11.82 32.61 -23.00
N ALA A 610 -11.98 33.22 -21.81
CA ALA A 610 -11.46 32.67 -20.56
C ALA A 610 -12.05 31.28 -20.26
N ALA A 611 -13.35 31.08 -20.48
CA ALA A 611 -14.01 29.80 -20.31
C ALA A 611 -13.51 28.75 -21.31
N LYS A 612 -13.27 29.12 -22.57
CA LYS A 612 -12.71 28.24 -23.60
C LYS A 612 -11.28 27.80 -23.27
N ILE A 613 -10.43 28.68 -22.75
CA ILE A 613 -9.06 28.33 -22.35
C ILE A 613 -9.10 27.36 -21.16
N ARG A 614 -9.80 27.70 -20.06
CA ARG A 614 -9.90 26.81 -18.88
C ARG A 614 -10.49 25.44 -19.20
N ALA A 615 -11.41 25.35 -20.17
CA ALA A 615 -11.98 24.08 -20.62
C ALA A 615 -10.99 23.18 -21.38
N GLN A 616 -9.74 23.60 -21.58
CA GLN A 616 -8.64 22.84 -22.18
C GLN A 616 -7.44 22.68 -21.23
N CYS A 617 -7.60 23.07 -19.95
CA CYS A 617 -6.60 22.94 -18.89
C CYS A 617 -7.04 21.87 -17.87
N ASP A 618 -6.08 21.13 -17.30
CA ASP A 618 -6.28 20.39 -16.05
C ASP A 618 -5.69 21.25 -14.90
N ASP A 619 -6.47 21.52 -13.85
CA ASP A 619 -6.12 22.39 -12.70
C ASP A 619 -5.41 23.72 -13.07
N ASP A 620 -5.92 24.40 -14.10
CA ASP A 620 -5.38 25.65 -14.69
C ASP A 620 -3.92 25.54 -15.24
N GLU A 621 -3.39 24.33 -15.46
CA GLU A 621 -2.16 24.09 -16.21
C GLU A 621 -2.42 23.78 -17.70
N TYR A 622 -1.51 24.22 -18.59
CA TYR A 622 -1.58 23.99 -20.04
C TYR A 622 -0.19 23.72 -20.65
N GLU A 623 -0.11 22.79 -21.60
CA GLU A 623 1.15 22.41 -22.27
C GLU A 623 1.37 23.22 -23.57
N ILE A 624 2.49 23.92 -23.70
CA ILE A 624 2.89 24.68 -24.89
C ILE A 624 4.33 24.29 -25.24
N ASP A 625 4.57 23.84 -26.48
CA ASP A 625 5.90 23.40 -26.95
C ASP A 625 6.64 22.46 -25.94
N CYS A 626 5.91 21.48 -25.41
CA CYS A 626 6.32 20.52 -24.36
C CYS A 626 6.75 21.12 -23.01
N HIS A 627 6.23 22.30 -22.65
CA HIS A 627 6.39 22.93 -21.33
C HIS A 627 5.03 23.21 -20.70
N TYR A 628 4.83 22.81 -19.43
CA TYR A 628 3.61 23.11 -18.68
C TYR A 628 3.68 24.52 -18.09
N TYR A 629 2.65 25.33 -18.33
CA TYR A 629 2.45 26.67 -17.78
C TYR A 629 1.21 26.69 -16.89
N SER A 630 1.34 27.23 -15.68
CA SER A 630 0.21 27.48 -14.77
C SER A 630 -0.38 28.86 -15.06
N LEU A 631 -1.67 28.92 -15.39
CA LEU A 631 -2.33 30.10 -15.96
C LEU A 631 -3.15 30.85 -14.90
N ASP A 632 -2.97 32.18 -14.82
CA ASP A 632 -3.81 33.06 -14.00
C ASP A 632 -4.42 34.16 -14.89
N TYR A 633 -5.65 34.60 -14.60
CA TYR A 633 -6.49 35.32 -15.56
C TYR A 633 -7.16 36.56 -14.97
N ARG A 634 -6.97 37.70 -15.64
CA ARG A 634 -7.72 38.94 -15.36
C ARG A 634 -8.61 39.34 -16.53
N ILE A 635 -9.90 39.09 -16.39
CA ILE A 635 -10.94 39.52 -17.34
C ILE A 635 -11.24 41.01 -17.11
N ILE A 636 -11.33 41.79 -18.19
CA ILE A 636 -11.59 43.24 -18.14
C ILE A 636 -12.66 43.61 -19.17
N SER A 637 -13.79 44.11 -18.68
CA SER A 637 -14.97 44.52 -19.47
C SER A 637 -15.52 45.90 -19.08
N GLY A 638 -14.79 46.65 -18.24
CA GLY A 638 -15.13 48.01 -17.78
C GLY A 638 -14.10 49.06 -18.23
N ASP A 639 -14.30 50.32 -17.82
CA ASP A 639 -13.37 51.41 -18.18
C ASP A 639 -12.01 51.23 -17.48
N VAL A 640 -10.97 50.99 -18.28
CA VAL A 640 -9.58 50.72 -17.88
C VAL A 640 -8.88 51.88 -17.14
N SER A 641 -9.43 53.09 -17.19
CA SER A 641 -8.93 54.24 -16.39
C SER A 641 -9.22 54.10 -14.90
N LEU A 642 -10.11 53.19 -14.51
CA LEU A 642 -10.44 52.90 -13.11
C LEU A 642 -9.47 51.85 -12.53
N PRO A 643 -8.89 52.04 -11.32
CA PRO A 643 -7.86 51.14 -10.76
C PRO A 643 -8.23 49.66 -10.55
N HIS A 644 -9.51 49.29 -10.70
CA HIS A 644 -9.96 47.89 -10.67
C HIS A 644 -9.99 47.24 -12.07
N ASN A 645 -10.07 48.04 -13.14
CA ASN A 645 -10.06 47.61 -14.54
C ASN A 645 -8.72 47.90 -15.24
N SER A 646 -7.72 48.44 -14.54
CA SER A 646 -6.40 48.63 -15.11
C SER A 646 -5.74 47.28 -15.41
N PHE A 647 -5.01 47.17 -16.53
CA PHE A 647 -4.27 45.95 -16.92
C PHE A 647 -3.34 45.42 -15.82
N ARG A 648 -2.84 46.32 -14.95
CA ARG A 648 -1.91 46.06 -13.84
C ARG A 648 -2.51 46.60 -12.54
N THR A 649 -2.32 45.87 -11.44
CA THR A 649 -2.53 46.34 -10.05
C THR A 649 -1.30 46.03 -9.19
N SER A 650 -1.36 46.31 -7.89
CA SER A 650 -0.36 45.83 -6.91
C SER A 650 -0.29 44.31 -6.86
N ASP A 651 -1.43 43.64 -7.02
CA ASP A 651 -1.61 42.22 -6.69
C ASP A 651 -1.62 41.32 -7.93
N PHE A 652 -1.68 41.90 -9.13
CA PHE A 652 -1.65 41.19 -10.42
C PHE A 652 -0.76 41.93 -11.43
N LEU A 653 0.30 41.25 -11.85
CA LEU A 653 1.20 41.66 -12.91
C LEU A 653 0.98 40.73 -14.12
N PRO A 654 0.45 41.21 -15.26
CA PRO A 654 0.33 40.37 -16.46
C PRO A 654 1.71 40.02 -17.04
N HIS A 655 1.75 39.00 -17.90
CA HIS A 655 2.84 38.71 -18.83
C HIS A 655 2.42 38.92 -20.30
N GLY A 656 1.11 38.86 -20.58
CA GLY A 656 0.53 39.10 -21.90
C GLY A 656 -0.96 39.45 -21.82
N ALA A 657 -1.54 39.94 -22.93
CA ALA A 657 -2.95 40.31 -22.99
C ALA A 657 -3.64 39.94 -24.32
N PHE A 658 -4.79 39.28 -24.24
CA PHE A 658 -5.72 39.13 -25.35
C PHE A 658 -6.70 40.32 -25.40
N CYS A 659 -6.89 40.91 -26.57
CA CYS A 659 -7.88 41.97 -26.81
C CYS A 659 -8.90 41.44 -27.82
N VAL A 660 -10.15 41.23 -27.39
CA VAL A 660 -11.14 40.42 -28.12
C VAL A 660 -12.33 41.26 -28.55
N TYR A 661 -12.69 41.19 -29.83
CA TYR A 661 -13.87 41.84 -30.39
C TYR A 661 -14.55 40.98 -31.46
N SER A 662 -15.83 41.23 -31.75
CA SER A 662 -16.61 40.52 -32.78
C SER A 662 -17.42 41.44 -33.70
N ASN A 663 -17.63 42.70 -33.31
CA ASN A 663 -18.47 43.66 -34.01
C ASN A 663 -17.95 45.10 -33.82
N ALA A 664 -18.56 46.08 -34.47
CA ALA A 664 -18.10 47.48 -34.41
C ALA A 664 -18.14 48.11 -33.00
N GLU A 665 -19.08 47.73 -32.15
CA GLU A 665 -19.18 48.23 -30.76
C GLU A 665 -18.03 47.69 -29.90
N SER A 666 -17.78 46.38 -29.96
CA SER A 666 -16.66 45.75 -29.25
C SER A 666 -15.29 46.19 -29.79
N PHE A 667 -15.15 46.42 -31.10
CA PHE A 667 -13.93 46.99 -31.67
C PHE A 667 -13.63 48.38 -31.12
N GLU A 668 -14.62 49.27 -31.10
CA GLU A 668 -14.48 50.64 -30.60
C GLU A 668 -14.13 50.66 -29.10
N TYR A 669 -14.70 49.77 -28.28
CA TYR A 669 -14.31 49.58 -26.88
C TYR A 669 -12.83 49.16 -26.72
N ILE A 670 -12.36 48.20 -27.54
CA ILE A 670 -10.95 47.78 -27.53
C ILE A 670 -10.05 48.97 -27.90
N ARG A 671 -10.40 49.70 -28.97
CA ARG A 671 -9.66 50.87 -29.45
C ARG A 671 -9.56 51.97 -28.37
N GLU A 672 -10.70 52.38 -27.79
CA GLU A 672 -10.73 53.41 -26.73
C GLU A 672 -9.96 52.98 -25.48
N SER A 673 -10.07 51.71 -25.08
CA SER A 673 -9.37 51.17 -23.91
C SER A 673 -7.85 51.12 -24.11
N LEU A 674 -7.40 50.72 -25.30
CA LEU A 674 -5.98 50.72 -25.66
C LEU A 674 -5.43 52.15 -25.76
N GLU A 675 -6.19 53.10 -26.33
CA GLU A 675 -5.81 54.53 -26.38
C GLU A 675 -5.72 55.17 -24.99
N LYS A 676 -6.72 54.99 -24.12
CA LYS A 676 -6.68 55.44 -22.70
C LYS A 676 -5.44 54.90 -21.97
N THR A 677 -5.13 53.63 -22.19
CA THR A 677 -3.99 52.96 -21.55
C THR A 677 -2.67 53.49 -22.12
N LEU A 678 -2.56 53.68 -23.43
CA LEU A 678 -1.36 54.25 -24.07
C LEU A 678 -1.06 55.66 -23.54
N LEU A 679 -2.08 56.52 -23.46
CA LEU A 679 -1.96 57.89 -22.96
C LEU A 679 -1.49 57.94 -21.50
N SER A 680 -2.05 57.10 -20.62
CA SER A 680 -1.64 57.07 -19.20
C SER A 680 -0.23 56.54 -18.95
N ASN A 681 0.36 55.80 -19.90
CA ASN A 681 1.78 55.43 -19.88
C ASN A 681 2.69 56.57 -20.35
N LEU A 682 2.26 57.33 -21.36
CA LEU A 682 3.01 58.50 -21.89
C LEU A 682 3.15 59.61 -20.84
N GLU A 683 2.17 59.78 -19.94
CA GLU A 683 2.24 60.71 -18.80
C GLU A 683 3.27 60.29 -17.72
N GLN A 684 3.82 59.06 -17.77
CA GLN A 684 4.75 58.51 -16.76
C GLN A 684 6.21 58.39 -17.24
N GLU A 685 6.56 59.09 -18.33
CA GLU A 685 7.86 59.07 -19.03
C GLU A 685 8.33 57.69 -19.53
N ASP A 686 7.42 56.71 -19.66
CA ASP A 686 7.76 55.40 -20.23
C ASP A 686 7.92 55.45 -21.76
N LYS A 687 9.01 54.86 -22.24
CA LYS A 687 9.45 54.95 -23.66
C LYS A 687 8.85 53.89 -24.59
N LEU A 688 8.04 52.96 -24.08
CA LEU A 688 7.46 51.86 -24.84
C LEU A 688 5.94 51.79 -24.63
N PRO A 689 5.14 51.57 -25.70
CA PRO A 689 3.72 51.28 -25.58
C PRO A 689 3.46 50.17 -24.55
N PHE A 690 2.50 50.40 -23.66
CA PHE A 690 2.06 49.44 -22.62
C PHE A 690 3.21 48.89 -21.74
N GLN A 691 4.26 49.69 -21.51
CA GLN A 691 5.49 49.27 -20.81
C GLN A 691 6.21 48.06 -21.43
N GLY A 692 5.87 47.66 -22.67
CA GLY A 692 6.39 46.49 -23.37
C GLY A 692 5.42 45.29 -23.47
N LEU A 693 4.33 45.29 -22.71
CA LEU A 693 3.31 44.21 -22.64
C LEU A 693 3.01 43.60 -24.02
N PRO A 694 3.27 42.29 -24.20
CA PRO A 694 2.79 41.51 -25.35
C PRO A 694 1.25 41.53 -25.40
N ILE A 695 0.71 41.98 -26.53
CA ILE A 695 -0.73 42.00 -26.82
C ILE A 695 -0.96 41.05 -28.01
N VAL A 696 -2.11 40.39 -28.06
CA VAL A 696 -2.64 39.71 -29.26
C VAL A 696 -4.06 40.24 -29.51
N LEU A 697 -4.31 40.74 -30.72
CA LEU A 697 -5.61 41.32 -31.10
C LEU A 697 -6.44 40.27 -31.85
N MET A 698 -7.58 39.89 -31.31
CA MET A 698 -8.42 38.79 -31.80
C MET A 698 -9.77 39.29 -32.29
N PHE A 699 -10.07 39.00 -33.56
CA PHE A 699 -11.39 39.18 -34.15
C PHE A 699 -12.11 37.82 -34.18
N LEU A 700 -13.18 37.69 -33.41
CA LEU A 700 -14.06 36.52 -33.44
C LEU A 700 -15.23 36.82 -34.37
N GLN A 701 -15.20 36.32 -35.60
CA GLN A 701 -16.26 36.57 -36.58
C GLN A 701 -17.58 35.94 -36.13
N ASP A 702 -18.58 36.79 -35.84
CA ASP A 702 -19.96 36.39 -35.61
C ASP A 702 -20.68 36.14 -36.96
N SER A 703 -21.50 35.08 -37.04
CA SER A 703 -22.17 34.63 -38.26
C SER A 703 -23.43 35.43 -38.61
N PHE A 704 -23.82 36.40 -37.78
CA PHE A 704 -24.94 37.33 -38.03
C PHE A 704 -24.54 38.68 -38.66
N ILE A 705 -23.27 38.92 -38.96
CA ILE A 705 -22.74 40.19 -39.49
C ILE A 705 -22.60 40.16 -41.02
N ASP A 706 -22.88 41.28 -41.71
CA ASP A 706 -22.74 41.43 -43.16
C ASP A 706 -21.27 41.26 -43.62
N GLU A 707 -21.02 40.55 -44.72
CA GLU A 707 -19.67 40.29 -45.24
C GLU A 707 -18.85 41.57 -45.44
N LYS A 708 -19.53 42.66 -45.81
CA LYS A 708 -18.92 43.98 -45.99
C LYS A 708 -18.50 44.64 -44.67
N GLU A 709 -19.23 44.39 -43.59
CA GLU A 709 -18.88 44.87 -42.24
C GLU A 709 -17.76 44.00 -41.64
N VAL A 710 -17.81 42.68 -41.86
CA VAL A 710 -16.71 41.76 -41.52
C VAL A 710 -15.40 42.18 -42.21
N LEU A 711 -15.44 42.51 -43.51
CA LEU A 711 -14.28 43.03 -44.24
C LEU A 711 -13.74 44.34 -43.66
N LYS A 712 -14.63 45.30 -43.35
CA LYS A 712 -14.26 46.57 -42.73
C LYS A 712 -13.58 46.36 -41.36
N LEU A 713 -14.15 45.51 -40.51
CA LEU A 713 -13.61 45.21 -39.19
C LEU A 713 -12.24 44.52 -39.28
N ARG A 714 -12.03 43.64 -40.27
CA ARG A 714 -10.71 43.06 -40.56
C ARG A 714 -9.66 44.10 -40.96
N GLU A 715 -10.01 45.06 -41.83
CA GLU A 715 -9.11 46.15 -42.23
C GLU A 715 -8.77 47.07 -41.05
N GLU A 716 -9.77 47.46 -40.24
CA GLU A 716 -9.57 48.32 -39.07
C GLU A 716 -8.80 47.61 -37.95
N GLY A 717 -9.07 46.32 -37.73
CA GLY A 717 -8.35 45.46 -36.79
C GLY A 717 -6.90 45.24 -37.15
N GLN A 718 -6.60 44.86 -38.40
CA GLN A 718 -5.22 44.73 -38.87
C GLN A 718 -4.47 46.06 -38.77
N SER A 719 -5.09 47.18 -39.15
CA SER A 719 -4.48 48.51 -39.02
C SER A 719 -4.18 48.91 -37.57
N LEU A 720 -4.98 48.45 -36.60
CA LEU A 720 -4.70 48.66 -35.17
C LEU A 720 -3.55 47.76 -34.70
N ALA A 721 -3.52 46.50 -35.11
CA ALA A 721 -2.44 45.57 -34.77
C ALA A 721 -1.08 46.01 -35.34
N ASP A 722 -1.04 46.45 -36.59
CA ASP A 722 0.15 47.00 -37.26
C ASP A 722 0.68 48.24 -36.51
N SER A 723 -0.22 49.11 -36.07
CA SER A 723 0.12 50.33 -35.29
C SER A 723 0.66 50.01 -33.89
N LEU A 724 0.29 48.87 -33.30
CA LEU A 724 0.70 48.44 -31.97
C LEU A 724 1.84 47.41 -31.98
N GLN A 725 2.24 46.94 -33.16
CA GLN A 725 3.25 45.89 -33.39
C GLN A 725 2.93 44.62 -32.56
N CYS A 726 1.71 44.12 -32.72
CA CYS A 726 1.21 42.86 -32.13
C CYS A 726 0.64 41.92 -33.20
N PRO A 727 0.53 40.60 -32.92
CA PRO A 727 -0.17 39.68 -33.80
C PRO A 727 -1.67 40.00 -33.91
N TYR A 728 -2.20 39.82 -35.11
CA TYR A 728 -3.62 39.86 -35.40
C TYR A 728 -4.13 38.44 -35.68
N MET A 729 -5.24 38.06 -35.04
CA MET A 729 -5.90 36.77 -35.24
C MET A 729 -7.32 36.99 -35.77
N ASP A 730 -7.57 36.48 -36.97
CA ASP A 730 -8.87 36.50 -37.64
C ASP A 730 -9.52 35.12 -37.55
N VAL A 731 -10.52 34.97 -36.69
CA VAL A 731 -11.08 33.68 -36.28
C VAL A 731 -12.51 33.53 -36.77
N CYS A 732 -12.72 32.62 -37.74
CA CYS A 732 -14.05 32.18 -38.12
C CYS A 732 -14.52 31.05 -37.19
N VAL A 733 -15.43 31.37 -36.27
CA VAL A 733 -15.84 30.47 -35.16
C VAL A 733 -16.48 29.17 -35.67
N ASP A 734 -17.13 29.19 -36.84
CA ASP A 734 -17.74 28.01 -37.47
C ASP A 734 -16.73 27.06 -38.16
N GLN A 735 -15.44 27.43 -38.26
CA GLN A 735 -14.44 26.71 -39.06
C GLN A 735 -13.25 26.15 -38.24
N ILE A 736 -13.13 26.52 -36.96
CA ILE A 736 -11.98 26.20 -36.10
C ILE A 736 -12.50 25.56 -34.80
N SER A 737 -11.89 24.46 -34.34
CA SER A 737 -12.26 23.84 -33.05
C SER A 737 -11.81 24.69 -31.86
N THR A 738 -12.49 24.55 -30.72
CA THR A 738 -12.11 25.25 -29.47
C THR A 738 -10.66 24.97 -29.07
N GLU A 739 -10.24 23.71 -29.22
CA GLU A 739 -8.88 23.21 -28.98
C GLU A 739 -7.84 23.95 -29.84
N GLN A 740 -8.05 23.97 -31.16
CA GLN A 740 -7.17 24.65 -32.12
C GLN A 740 -7.10 26.17 -31.84
N LEU A 741 -8.24 26.79 -31.52
CA LEU A 741 -8.31 28.22 -31.19
C LEU A 741 -7.50 28.57 -29.93
N VAL A 742 -7.59 27.75 -28.87
CA VAL A 742 -6.84 27.95 -27.63
C VAL A 742 -5.34 27.75 -27.85
N MET A 743 -4.97 26.67 -28.54
CA MET A 743 -3.57 26.38 -28.90
C MET A 743 -2.96 27.53 -29.71
N ASP A 744 -3.58 27.93 -30.81
CA ASP A 744 -3.07 29.00 -31.68
C ASP A 744 -2.94 30.34 -30.93
N ALA A 745 -3.92 30.68 -30.08
CA ALA A 745 -3.90 31.93 -29.31
C ALA A 745 -2.77 31.95 -28.26
N LEU A 746 -2.58 30.86 -27.52
CA LEU A 746 -1.53 30.76 -26.51
C LEU A 746 -0.13 30.67 -27.15
N HIS A 747 0.03 29.94 -28.26
CA HIS A 747 1.28 29.92 -29.03
C HIS A 747 1.64 31.33 -29.55
N GLN A 748 0.69 32.09 -30.12
CA GLN A 748 0.94 33.47 -30.56
C GLN A 748 1.35 34.41 -29.41
N LEU A 749 0.74 34.25 -28.23
CA LEU A 749 1.09 35.04 -27.04
C LEU A 749 2.49 34.70 -26.51
N VAL A 750 2.82 33.41 -26.37
CA VAL A 750 4.13 32.94 -25.90
C VAL A 750 5.25 33.29 -26.90
N GLN A 751 5.01 33.17 -28.20
CA GLN A 751 5.95 33.64 -29.22
C GLN A 751 6.14 35.16 -29.16
N SER A 752 5.10 35.94 -28.86
CA SER A 752 5.19 37.39 -28.68
C SER A 752 5.99 37.79 -27.43
N ILE A 753 5.83 37.05 -26.32
CA ILE A 753 6.66 37.20 -25.11
C ILE A 753 8.14 36.96 -25.45
N HIS A 754 8.46 35.83 -26.08
CA HIS A 754 9.84 35.50 -26.47
C HIS A 754 10.45 36.50 -27.48
N HIS A 755 9.68 36.94 -28.47
CA HIS A 755 10.16 37.92 -29.47
C HIS A 755 10.43 39.30 -28.85
N ARG A 756 9.58 39.78 -27.95
CA ARG A 756 9.80 41.06 -27.24
C ARG A 756 10.94 40.97 -26.23
N ALA A 757 11.15 39.83 -25.58
CA ALA A 757 12.34 39.56 -24.77
C ALA A 757 13.65 39.68 -25.61
N GLY A 758 13.64 39.17 -26.85
CA GLY A 758 14.76 39.32 -27.79
C GLY A 758 15.06 40.79 -28.15
N PHE A 759 14.03 41.60 -28.40
CA PHE A 759 14.19 43.02 -28.72
C PHE A 759 14.81 43.85 -27.58
N LEU A 760 14.52 43.50 -26.33
CA LEU A 760 15.11 44.17 -25.16
C LEU A 760 16.62 43.93 -25.06
N ASN A 761 17.09 42.72 -25.39
CA ASN A 761 18.53 42.41 -25.46
C ASN A 761 19.25 43.22 -26.55
N ILE A 762 18.58 43.52 -27.68
CA ILE A 762 19.16 44.36 -28.74
C ILE A 762 19.24 45.83 -28.31
N TYR A 763 18.23 46.36 -27.61
CA TYR A 763 18.34 47.70 -27.01
C TYR A 763 19.41 47.78 -25.91
N GLN A 764 19.79 46.65 -25.32
CA GLN A 764 20.84 46.58 -24.31
C GLN A 764 22.24 46.86 -24.90
N SER A 765 22.56 46.37 -26.11
CA SER A 765 23.84 46.67 -26.78
C SER A 765 23.91 48.08 -27.37
N VAL A 766 22.78 48.71 -27.70
CA VAL A 766 22.75 50.11 -28.19
C VAL A 766 23.09 51.13 -27.09
N ILE A 767 23.20 50.71 -25.83
CA ILE A 767 23.64 51.54 -24.69
C ILE A 767 25.14 51.35 -24.38
N GLU A 768 25.85 50.44 -25.08
CA GLU A 768 27.30 50.24 -24.99
C GLU A 768 28.09 51.38 -25.67
N CYS A 769 28.10 52.57 -25.06
CA CYS A 769 28.93 53.70 -25.51
C CYS A 769 29.35 54.66 -24.37
N VAL A 770 29.91 54.10 -23.28
CA VAL A 770 30.84 54.85 -22.41
C VAL A 770 31.99 53.94 -22.00
N GLU A 771 33.16 54.13 -22.61
CA GLU A 771 34.37 53.37 -22.30
C GLU A 771 34.79 53.53 -20.82
N PRO A 772 35.34 52.48 -20.18
CA PRO A 772 35.89 52.59 -18.83
C PRO A 772 37.22 53.36 -18.83
N ASP A 773 37.46 54.12 -17.76
CA ASP A 773 38.69 54.88 -17.58
C ASP A 773 39.91 53.95 -17.38
N ILE A 774 39.75 52.83 -16.68
CA ILE A 774 40.72 51.74 -16.53
C ILE A 774 40.01 50.38 -16.43
N ARG A 775 40.65 49.29 -16.91
CA ARG A 775 40.18 47.90 -16.79
C ARG A 775 41.12 47.08 -15.90
N ILE A 776 40.58 46.31 -14.97
CA ILE A 776 41.33 45.45 -14.03
C ILE A 776 40.75 44.03 -14.06
N ILE A 777 41.60 42.99 -14.06
CA ILE A 777 41.15 41.60 -13.94
C ILE A 777 41.36 41.09 -12.51
N MET A 778 40.31 40.55 -11.89
CA MET A 778 40.36 39.82 -10.62
C MET A 778 40.29 38.31 -10.87
N CYS A 779 41.37 37.59 -10.57
CA CYS A 779 41.50 36.14 -10.75
C CYS A 779 41.27 35.39 -9.43
N MET A 780 40.46 34.32 -9.45
CA MET A 780 40.23 33.41 -8.31
C MET A 780 40.49 31.94 -8.67
N PHE A 781 40.75 31.07 -7.68
CA PHE A 781 41.01 29.64 -7.93
C PHE A 781 39.79 28.75 -7.72
N CYS A 782 39.62 27.76 -8.60
CA CYS A 782 38.42 26.92 -8.62
C CYS A 782 38.43 25.86 -7.51
N GLY A 783 37.34 25.82 -6.74
CA GLY A 783 37.21 24.97 -5.55
C GLY A 783 37.85 25.52 -4.27
N ASP A 784 38.23 26.80 -4.23
CA ASP A 784 38.77 27.39 -2.99
C ASP A 784 37.71 27.53 -1.88
N PRO A 785 38.05 27.28 -0.61
CA PRO A 785 37.09 27.14 0.49
C PRO A 785 36.65 28.49 1.11
N TYR A 786 36.57 29.57 0.31
CA TYR A 786 36.07 30.88 0.75
C TYR A 786 34.85 31.32 -0.06
N SER A 787 33.98 32.12 0.56
CA SER A 787 32.85 32.73 -0.15
C SER A 787 33.33 33.81 -1.11
N VAL A 788 33.07 33.60 -2.40
CA VAL A 788 33.29 34.60 -3.47
C VAL A 788 32.59 35.92 -3.16
N GLU A 789 31.37 35.86 -2.60
CA GLU A 789 30.63 37.07 -2.21
C GLU A 789 31.40 37.95 -1.23
N ASN A 790 32.19 37.36 -0.33
CA ASN A 790 32.93 38.12 0.69
C ASN A 790 34.18 38.80 0.12
N VAL A 791 34.79 38.23 -0.93
CA VAL A 791 35.89 38.86 -1.69
C VAL A 791 35.38 39.98 -2.60
N LEU A 792 34.19 39.81 -3.19
CA LEU A 792 33.54 40.78 -4.06
C LEU A 792 32.74 41.86 -3.30
N SER A 793 32.37 41.62 -2.05
CA SER A 793 31.59 42.54 -1.19
C SER A 793 32.06 43.99 -1.21
N PRO A 794 33.36 44.33 -1.18
CA PRO A 794 33.81 45.73 -1.23
C PRO A 794 33.47 46.45 -2.55
N LEU A 795 33.32 45.69 -3.64
CA LEU A 795 32.94 46.18 -4.97
C LEU A 795 31.41 46.21 -5.12
N LEU A 796 30.74 45.11 -4.73
CA LEU A 796 29.29 44.95 -4.88
C LEU A 796 28.47 45.88 -3.96
N SER A 797 29.02 46.26 -2.80
CA SER A 797 28.38 47.23 -1.88
C SER A 797 28.61 48.69 -2.26
N HIS A 798 29.35 48.98 -3.34
CA HIS A 798 29.60 50.35 -3.78
C HIS A 798 28.36 50.96 -4.44
N GLN A 799 27.91 52.14 -3.99
CA GLN A 799 26.64 52.77 -4.40
C GLN A 799 26.54 53.10 -5.90
N CYS A 800 27.67 53.17 -6.60
CA CYS A 800 27.75 53.32 -8.04
C CYS A 800 28.51 52.10 -8.61
N CYS A 801 27.89 50.93 -8.53
CA CYS A 801 28.37 49.65 -9.05
C CYS A 801 27.31 49.12 -10.02
N PHE A 802 27.72 48.81 -11.24
CA PHE A 802 26.84 48.40 -12.34
C PHE A 802 27.41 47.18 -13.04
N LEU A 803 26.54 46.33 -13.61
CA LEU A 803 26.98 45.21 -14.44
C LEU A 803 27.37 45.73 -15.83
N SER A 804 28.54 45.35 -16.32
CA SER A 804 29.08 45.72 -17.63
C SER A 804 28.91 44.55 -18.62
N GLY A 805 29.26 43.33 -18.19
CA GLY A 805 28.99 42.08 -18.90
C GLY A 805 28.83 40.91 -17.92
N GLU A 806 28.66 39.68 -18.42
CA GLU A 806 28.41 38.47 -17.62
C GLU A 806 29.42 38.19 -16.50
N ARG A 807 30.63 38.73 -16.66
CA ARG A 807 31.78 38.60 -15.74
C ARG A 807 32.44 39.94 -15.41
N SER A 808 31.85 41.10 -15.73
CA SER A 808 32.47 42.41 -15.43
C SER A 808 31.51 43.43 -14.83
N ILE A 809 32.05 44.27 -13.94
CA ILE A 809 31.34 45.35 -13.26
C ILE A 809 32.06 46.69 -13.42
N ILE A 810 31.32 47.78 -13.55
CA ILE A 810 31.84 49.16 -13.61
C ILE A 810 31.53 49.90 -12.31
N LEU A 811 32.54 50.60 -11.79
CA LEU A 811 32.53 51.33 -10.52
C LEU A 811 32.88 52.81 -10.74
N GLU A 812 32.00 53.73 -10.37
CA GLU A 812 32.32 55.17 -10.39
C GLU A 812 32.95 55.65 -9.07
N THR A 813 34.28 55.73 -9.01
CA THR A 813 35.00 56.12 -7.79
C THR A 813 35.91 57.34 -8.00
N PHE A 814 36.38 57.96 -6.92
CA PHE A 814 37.24 59.15 -6.99
C PHE A 814 38.73 58.78 -7.10
N LEU A 815 39.30 59.00 -8.28
CA LEU A 815 40.73 58.87 -8.57
C LEU A 815 41.27 60.28 -8.88
N GLY A 816 42.23 60.73 -8.06
CA GLY A 816 42.56 62.16 -7.96
C GLY A 816 41.36 63.01 -7.53
N ASP A 817 41.25 64.21 -8.08
CA ASP A 817 40.19 65.18 -7.79
C ASP A 817 38.86 64.90 -8.54
N SER A 818 38.75 63.74 -9.20
CA SER A 818 37.68 63.46 -10.17
C SER A 818 37.09 62.07 -10.05
N LYS A 819 35.80 61.92 -10.38
CA LYS A 819 35.19 60.61 -10.62
C LYS A 819 35.78 59.96 -11.88
N ARG A 820 36.00 58.65 -11.82
CA ARG A 820 36.46 57.77 -12.89
C ARG A 820 35.72 56.43 -12.86
N LYS A 821 35.56 55.80 -14.02
CA LYS A 821 34.93 54.49 -14.22
C LYS A 821 35.98 53.38 -14.23
N VAL A 822 36.05 52.61 -13.14
CA VAL A 822 36.89 51.42 -13.05
C VAL A 822 36.06 50.21 -13.47
N GLU A 823 36.44 49.53 -14.56
CA GLU A 823 35.92 48.21 -14.85
C GLU A 823 36.74 47.14 -14.12
N VAL A 824 36.06 46.22 -13.43
CA VAL A 824 36.64 45.03 -12.83
C VAL A 824 36.01 43.80 -13.49
N ILE A 825 36.82 43.09 -14.28
CA ILE A 825 36.50 41.80 -14.87
C ILE A 825 36.86 40.72 -13.84
N ILE A 826 35.95 39.81 -13.52
CA ILE A 826 36.07 38.84 -12.44
C ILE A 826 36.00 37.44 -13.05
N SER A 827 37.06 36.64 -12.91
CA SER A 827 37.15 35.32 -13.56
C SER A 827 38.00 34.34 -12.76
N SER A 828 37.98 33.06 -13.13
CA SER A 828 38.97 32.11 -12.61
C SER A 828 40.35 32.31 -13.25
N PHE A 829 41.41 31.78 -12.63
CA PHE A 829 42.75 31.72 -13.23
C PHE A 829 42.81 30.99 -14.59
N HIS A 830 41.82 30.14 -14.93
CA HIS A 830 41.76 29.49 -16.25
C HIS A 830 40.90 30.27 -17.25
N GLY A 831 39.84 30.94 -16.79
CA GLY A 831 38.94 31.76 -17.60
C GLY A 831 39.48 33.16 -17.93
N ALA A 832 40.38 33.70 -17.10
CA ALA A 832 41.03 35.00 -17.33
C ALA A 832 41.85 35.05 -18.64
N ASN A 833 42.26 33.87 -19.14
CA ASN A 833 43.01 33.73 -20.39
C ASN A 833 42.23 34.18 -21.64
N ALA A 834 40.91 34.34 -21.55
CA ALA A 834 40.05 34.86 -22.61
C ALA A 834 40.24 36.37 -22.88
N PHE A 835 40.80 37.11 -21.93
CA PHE A 835 40.99 38.57 -22.00
C PHE A 835 42.46 38.94 -22.28
N ARG A 836 43.29 37.99 -22.75
CA ARG A 836 44.72 38.20 -23.00
C ARG A 836 44.99 39.29 -24.04
N ASP A 837 44.16 39.35 -25.07
CA ASP A 837 44.35 40.22 -26.23
C ASP A 837 43.63 41.59 -26.05
N GLU A 838 43.14 41.88 -24.84
CA GLU A 838 42.51 43.16 -24.47
C GLU A 838 43.44 44.08 -23.67
N LEU A 839 43.17 45.39 -23.71
CA LEU A 839 43.88 46.41 -22.94
C LEU A 839 43.52 46.34 -21.44
N VAL A 840 44.30 45.57 -20.69
CA VAL A 840 44.19 45.40 -19.23
C VAL A 840 45.21 46.29 -18.52
N HIS A 841 44.76 47.04 -17.51
CA HIS A 841 45.58 48.02 -16.79
C HIS A 841 46.12 47.50 -15.44
N GLY A 842 45.68 46.35 -14.96
CA GLY A 842 46.18 45.75 -13.73
C GLY A 842 45.46 44.46 -13.33
N PHE A 843 46.05 43.70 -12.40
CA PHE A 843 45.54 42.41 -11.94
C PHE A 843 45.37 42.35 -10.42
N ILE A 844 44.29 41.72 -9.95
CA ILE A 844 44.09 41.32 -8.55
C ILE A 844 44.07 39.79 -8.50
N LEU A 845 45.05 39.17 -7.87
CA LEU A 845 45.20 37.72 -7.81
C LEU A 845 44.84 37.21 -6.42
N VAL A 846 43.76 36.42 -6.32
CA VAL A 846 43.18 35.97 -5.05
C VAL A 846 43.50 34.49 -4.81
N TYR A 847 44.04 34.15 -3.63
CA TYR A 847 44.32 32.77 -3.24
C TYR A 847 43.88 32.46 -1.81
N SER A 848 43.60 31.19 -1.52
CA SER A 848 43.25 30.72 -0.17
C SER A 848 44.47 30.27 0.62
N THR A 849 44.61 30.71 1.88
CA THR A 849 45.66 30.21 2.79
C THR A 849 45.36 28.83 3.37
N LYS A 850 44.28 28.16 2.92
CA LYS A 850 43.93 26.78 3.28
C LYS A 850 44.40 25.72 2.28
N ARG A 851 44.75 26.11 1.05
CA ARG A 851 44.89 25.18 -0.08
C ARG A 851 46.13 25.52 -0.92
N LYS A 852 47.17 24.69 -0.80
CA LYS A 852 48.48 24.89 -1.45
C LYS A 852 48.36 25.12 -2.97
N ALA A 853 47.52 24.32 -3.65
CA ALA A 853 47.24 24.44 -5.07
C ALA A 853 46.78 25.84 -5.53
N SER A 854 46.10 26.59 -4.66
CA SER A 854 45.67 27.97 -4.94
C SER A 854 46.86 28.91 -5.12
N LEU A 855 47.87 28.80 -4.24
CA LEU A 855 49.11 29.58 -4.35
C LEU A 855 50.04 29.05 -5.47
N THR A 856 50.11 27.73 -5.72
CA THR A 856 50.86 27.22 -6.88
C THR A 856 50.28 27.76 -8.19
N THR A 857 48.95 27.73 -8.33
CA THR A 857 48.28 28.21 -9.55
C THR A 857 48.44 29.73 -9.73
N LEU A 858 48.35 30.52 -8.65
CA LEU A 858 48.67 31.95 -8.68
C LEU A 858 50.11 32.19 -9.15
N ASN A 859 51.08 31.45 -8.61
CA ASN A 859 52.48 31.53 -9.03
C ASN A 859 52.63 31.23 -10.53
N ALA A 860 52.11 30.09 -11.00
CA ALA A 860 52.21 29.68 -12.40
C ALA A 860 51.53 30.67 -13.36
N PHE A 861 50.35 31.19 -13.00
CA PHE A 861 49.65 32.24 -13.76
C PHE A 861 50.47 33.54 -13.82
N SER A 862 51.06 33.97 -12.70
CA SER A 862 51.78 35.25 -12.59
C SER A 862 52.98 35.38 -13.52
N LEU A 863 53.61 34.27 -13.92
CA LEU A 863 54.74 34.24 -14.85
C LEU A 863 54.36 34.68 -16.28
N ASN A 864 53.07 34.72 -16.61
CA ASN A 864 52.55 35.10 -17.93
C ASN A 864 51.83 36.47 -17.93
N ILE A 865 51.93 37.25 -16.86
CA ILE A 865 51.43 38.63 -16.80
C ILE A 865 52.56 39.58 -17.25
N PRO A 866 52.33 40.52 -18.18
CA PRO A 866 53.31 41.56 -18.51
C PRO A 866 53.53 42.53 -17.32
N ASN A 867 54.40 43.54 -17.48
CA ASN A 867 54.82 44.47 -16.41
C ASN A 867 53.72 45.47 -15.98
N LEU A 868 52.59 44.96 -15.50
CA LEU A 868 51.42 45.68 -15.03
C LEU A 868 51.38 45.73 -13.48
N PRO A 869 50.65 46.67 -12.87
CA PRO A 869 50.36 46.64 -11.45
C PRO A 869 49.62 45.36 -11.03
N ILE A 870 50.12 44.69 -10.00
CA ILE A 870 49.52 43.47 -9.43
C ILE A 870 49.20 43.70 -7.95
N GLN A 871 48.03 43.24 -7.52
CA GLN A 871 47.61 43.12 -6.12
C GLN A 871 47.39 41.64 -5.79
N ILE A 872 48.21 41.07 -4.92
CA ILE A 872 47.99 39.74 -4.35
C ILE A 872 47.09 39.86 -3.12
N LEU A 873 46.09 38.99 -3.02
CA LEU A 873 45.11 38.95 -1.94
C LEU A 873 45.01 37.54 -1.34
N ALA A 874 45.49 37.39 -0.11
CA ALA A 874 45.44 36.15 0.66
C ALA A 874 44.14 36.09 1.49
N VAL A 875 43.29 35.09 1.24
CA VAL A 875 42.02 34.90 1.98
C VAL A 875 42.21 33.94 3.15
N THR A 876 41.94 34.44 4.36
CA THR A 876 42.19 33.80 5.65
C THR A 876 40.91 33.64 6.48
N ASP A 877 40.86 32.62 7.36
CA ASP A 877 39.72 32.40 8.28
C ASP A 877 39.64 33.45 9.41
N SER A 878 40.80 34.01 9.78
CA SER A 878 40.93 34.99 10.86
C SER A 878 41.30 36.35 10.27
N GLY A 879 40.79 37.43 10.84
CA GLY A 879 41.16 38.79 10.40
C GLY A 879 42.53 39.24 10.88
N GLY A 880 43.32 39.84 9.98
CA GLY A 880 44.59 40.48 10.30
C GLY A 880 45.66 39.52 10.82
N ALA A 881 46.51 40.01 11.73
CA ALA A 881 47.68 39.28 12.23
C ALA A 881 47.36 37.90 12.86
N ASN A 882 46.13 37.68 13.33
CA ASN A 882 45.73 36.40 13.93
C ASN A 882 45.70 35.25 12.90
N ALA A 883 45.55 35.53 11.60
CA ALA A 883 45.62 34.52 10.54
C ALA A 883 46.97 33.80 10.50
N PHE A 884 48.05 34.52 10.78
CA PHE A 884 49.43 34.03 10.75
C PHE A 884 49.69 32.94 11.82
N PHE A 885 48.85 32.87 12.85
CA PHE A 885 48.93 31.89 13.94
C PHE A 885 47.77 30.87 13.91
N SER A 886 47.01 30.79 12.82
CA SER A 886 45.81 29.94 12.73
C SER A 886 46.10 28.46 12.47
N ASN A 887 47.10 28.17 11.64
CA ASN A 887 47.54 26.83 11.24
C ASN A 887 48.93 26.95 10.56
N ASP A 888 49.79 25.94 10.67
CA ASP A 888 51.13 25.93 10.07
C ASP A 888 51.08 26.08 8.53
N LEU A 889 50.06 25.50 7.89
CA LEU A 889 49.82 25.66 6.45
C LEU A 889 49.45 27.11 6.10
N SER A 890 48.60 27.78 6.91
CA SER A 890 48.27 29.19 6.73
C SER A 890 49.51 30.08 6.86
N HIS A 891 50.33 29.82 7.88
CA HIS A 891 51.58 30.55 8.13
C HIS A 891 52.54 30.45 6.92
N HIS A 892 52.74 29.23 6.40
CA HIS A 892 53.58 28.99 5.23
C HIS A 892 53.04 29.69 3.97
N LEU A 893 51.75 29.51 3.65
CA LEU A 893 51.13 30.10 2.45
C LEU A 893 51.03 31.64 2.52
N ILE A 894 50.93 32.25 3.70
CA ILE A 894 51.03 33.72 3.86
C ILE A 894 52.46 34.19 3.61
N THR A 895 53.46 33.47 4.13
CA THR A 895 54.89 33.81 3.98
C THR A 895 55.32 33.72 2.52
N ASP A 896 55.00 32.62 1.85
CA ASP A 896 55.32 32.36 0.44
C ASP A 896 54.56 33.31 -0.50
N GLY A 897 53.34 33.70 -0.14
CA GLY A 897 52.54 34.70 -0.86
C GLY A 897 53.15 36.11 -0.78
N ASN A 898 53.69 36.50 0.38
CA ASN A 898 54.41 37.78 0.50
C ASN A 898 55.70 37.75 -0.31
N ALA A 899 56.51 36.68 -0.19
CA ALA A 899 57.74 36.52 -0.98
C ALA A 899 57.47 36.49 -2.51
N THR A 900 56.30 35.99 -2.91
CA THR A 900 55.80 36.05 -4.29
C THR A 900 55.46 37.49 -4.71
N ALA A 901 54.83 38.27 -3.83
CA ALA A 901 54.55 39.68 -4.07
C ALA A 901 55.84 40.51 -4.20
N ASP A 902 56.81 40.32 -3.29
CA ASP A 902 58.11 40.97 -3.33
C ASP A 902 58.84 40.72 -4.68
N ARG A 903 58.79 39.46 -5.16
CA ARG A 903 59.38 39.02 -6.44
C ARG A 903 58.71 39.61 -7.67
N LEU A 904 57.40 39.87 -7.61
CA LEU A 904 56.61 40.45 -8.70
C LEU A 904 56.48 41.98 -8.61
N HIS A 905 57.06 42.60 -7.58
CA HIS A 905 56.84 44.02 -7.22
C HIS A 905 55.35 44.37 -7.05
N ALA A 906 54.58 43.40 -6.56
CA ALA A 906 53.13 43.48 -6.34
C ALA A 906 52.80 43.92 -4.91
N HIS A 907 51.59 44.46 -4.70
CA HIS A 907 51.07 44.67 -3.34
C HIS A 907 50.64 43.34 -2.72
N PHE A 908 50.87 43.18 -1.42
CA PHE A 908 50.38 42.03 -0.65
C PHE A 908 49.35 42.47 0.39
N MET A 909 48.18 41.85 0.38
CA MET A 909 47.09 42.11 1.34
C MET A 909 46.48 40.80 1.86
N THR A 910 46.02 40.81 3.10
CA THR A 910 45.24 39.72 3.71
C THR A 910 43.78 40.14 3.90
N THR A 911 42.84 39.21 3.74
CA THR A 911 41.40 39.45 3.95
C THR A 911 40.72 38.30 4.69
N ASN A 912 39.72 38.65 5.50
CA ASN A 912 38.98 37.70 6.34
C ASN A 912 37.77 37.14 5.58
N SER A 913 37.63 35.82 5.53
CA SER A 913 36.49 35.10 4.94
C SER A 913 35.12 35.42 5.58
N SER A 914 35.07 36.14 6.71
CA SER A 914 33.86 36.43 7.49
C SER A 914 33.50 37.92 7.68
N CYS A 915 34.23 38.87 7.07
CA CYS A 915 34.07 40.30 7.39
C CYS A 915 33.46 41.13 6.25
N GLN A 916 32.38 41.87 6.54
CA GLN A 916 31.87 42.93 5.65
C GLN A 916 32.85 44.12 5.65
N GLN A 917 33.66 44.21 4.59
CA GLN A 917 34.67 45.24 4.44
C GLN A 917 34.07 46.57 3.95
N LYS A 918 34.86 47.66 4.08
CA LYS A 918 34.48 48.99 3.62
C LYS A 918 34.58 49.09 2.10
N THR A 919 33.66 49.81 1.47
CA THR A 919 33.55 50.09 0.02
C THR A 919 34.78 50.73 -0.66
N ALA A 920 35.80 51.12 0.12
CA ALA A 920 37.05 51.72 -0.37
C ALA A 920 38.26 50.77 -0.31
N PHE A 921 38.06 49.46 -0.07
CA PHE A 921 39.15 48.49 0.16
C PHE A 921 40.16 48.41 -0.99
N TYR A 922 39.69 48.34 -2.24
CA TYR A 922 40.54 48.25 -3.43
C TYR A 922 40.95 49.62 -4.02
N THR A 923 40.42 50.73 -3.49
CA THR A 923 40.68 52.09 -4.01
C THR A 923 42.16 52.51 -4.01
N PRO A 924 43.04 52.09 -3.06
CA PRO A 924 44.47 52.39 -3.16
C PRO A 924 45.12 51.82 -4.42
N PHE A 925 44.84 50.56 -4.75
CA PHE A 925 45.34 49.90 -5.97
C PHE A 925 44.78 50.57 -7.24
N PHE A 926 43.50 50.92 -7.26
CA PHE A 926 42.88 51.64 -8.39
C PHE A 926 43.54 53.00 -8.67
N LYS A 927 44.11 53.67 -7.65
CA LYS A 927 44.84 54.93 -7.84
C LYS A 927 46.20 54.72 -8.49
N GLU A 928 46.97 53.70 -8.09
CA GLU A 928 48.24 53.39 -8.75
C GLU A 928 48.04 52.96 -10.21
N VAL A 929 47.03 52.12 -10.48
CA VAL A 929 46.65 51.72 -11.85
C VAL A 929 46.30 52.94 -12.70
N TRP A 930 45.61 53.93 -12.13
CA TRP A 930 45.31 55.19 -12.79
C TRP A 930 46.53 56.10 -13.00
N GLU A 931 47.45 56.17 -12.03
CA GLU A 931 48.69 56.95 -12.13
C GLU A 931 49.65 56.37 -13.20
N LYS A 932 49.71 55.03 -13.32
CA LYS A 932 50.52 54.32 -14.33
C LYS A 932 49.83 54.17 -15.70
N LYS A 933 48.54 54.50 -15.82
CA LYS A 933 47.74 54.31 -17.05
C LYS A 933 48.48 54.75 -18.34
N PRO A 934 49.09 55.95 -18.44
CA PRO A 934 49.70 56.39 -19.69
C PRO A 934 50.92 55.55 -20.12
N GLU A 935 51.67 55.02 -19.15
CA GLU A 935 52.81 54.13 -19.41
C GLU A 935 52.34 52.77 -19.94
N ILE A 936 51.22 52.27 -19.40
CA ILE A 936 50.60 50.99 -19.78
C ILE A 936 49.99 51.05 -21.18
N GLU A 937 49.19 52.08 -21.49
CA GLU A 937 48.62 52.26 -22.83
C GLU A 937 49.72 52.45 -23.89
N GLN A 938 50.79 53.18 -23.55
CA GLN A 938 51.94 53.33 -24.44
C GLN A 938 52.68 52.01 -24.67
N ALA A 939 52.87 51.19 -23.63
CA ALA A 939 53.51 49.88 -23.77
C ALA A 939 52.67 48.92 -24.63
N PHE A 940 51.36 48.83 -24.38
CA PHE A 940 50.44 47.99 -25.14
C PHE A 940 50.44 48.33 -26.65
N HIS A 941 50.44 49.63 -26.99
CA HIS A 941 50.53 50.09 -28.38
C HIS A 941 51.94 49.98 -29.00
N MET A 942 52.95 49.55 -28.26
CA MET A 942 54.30 49.29 -28.78
C MET A 942 54.60 47.80 -29.03
N GLU A 943 53.69 46.87 -28.68
CA GLU A 943 53.84 45.44 -28.95
C GLU A 943 53.31 44.99 -30.33
N GLU A 944 52.69 45.88 -31.13
CA GLU A 944 52.44 45.61 -32.56
C GLU A 944 53.78 45.60 -33.34
N PRO A 945 54.11 44.50 -34.06
CA PRO A 945 55.37 44.41 -34.80
C PRO A 945 55.36 45.32 -36.04
N SER A 946 56.18 46.38 -36.02
CA SER A 946 56.28 47.41 -37.05
C SER A 946 56.91 46.88 -38.36
N GLY A 947 56.06 46.27 -39.20
CA GLY A 947 56.43 45.71 -40.49
C GLY A 947 56.57 46.73 -41.62
N LEU A 948 57.81 47.21 -41.82
CA LEU A 948 58.40 47.70 -43.09
C LEU A 948 57.59 48.69 -43.96
N ASP A 949 58.05 49.95 -44.02
CA ASP A 949 57.76 50.84 -45.15
C ASP A 949 58.30 50.27 -46.46
N ASP A 950 57.48 50.28 -47.52
CA ASP A 950 57.95 50.33 -48.92
C ASP A 950 57.11 51.35 -49.73
N SER A 951 57.75 51.90 -50.75
CA SER A 951 57.30 53.05 -51.54
C SER A 951 56.40 52.67 -52.74
N GLY A 952 55.29 53.40 -52.93
CA GLY A 952 54.36 53.15 -54.04
C GLY A 952 53.43 54.33 -54.35
N GLU A 953 53.77 55.10 -55.38
CA GLU A 953 53.04 56.27 -55.87
C GLU A 953 51.75 55.88 -56.65
N GLY A 954 50.59 56.48 -56.36
CA GLY A 954 49.33 56.10 -57.05
C GLY A 954 48.06 56.88 -56.66
N THR A 955 47.70 57.88 -57.47
CA THR A 955 46.57 58.84 -57.34
C THR A 955 45.16 58.34 -56.99
N LEU A 956 44.54 59.07 -56.04
CA LEU A 956 43.14 59.58 -55.98
C LEU A 956 41.93 58.67 -55.65
N GLU A 957 41.17 59.17 -54.66
CA GLU A 957 39.73 58.99 -54.36
C GLU A 957 39.15 57.59 -54.09
N HIS A 958 38.83 57.32 -52.81
CA HIS A 958 37.46 57.04 -52.33
C HIS A 958 37.36 57.28 -50.78
N PRO A 959 36.15 57.47 -50.21
CA PRO A 959 35.99 57.94 -48.82
C PRO A 959 36.01 56.84 -47.75
N ARG A 960 36.31 57.24 -46.50
CA ARG A 960 36.31 56.36 -45.31
C ARG A 960 34.89 55.89 -44.92
N SER A 961 34.62 54.59 -44.99
CA SER A 961 33.91 53.85 -43.92
C SER A 961 33.87 52.34 -44.20
N GLN A 962 34.63 51.56 -43.40
CA GLN A 962 34.39 50.17 -42.97
C GLN A 962 35.69 49.62 -42.35
N ARG A 963 35.65 49.23 -41.08
CA ARG A 963 36.70 48.43 -40.42
C ARG A 963 36.07 47.11 -39.97
N HIS A 964 36.70 46.01 -40.39
CA HIS A 964 36.67 44.65 -39.83
C HIS A 964 35.33 44.15 -39.25
N GLY A 965 34.51 43.53 -40.10
CA GLY A 965 33.62 42.45 -39.67
C GLY A 965 34.36 41.11 -39.71
N HIS A 966 34.17 40.24 -38.71
CA HIS A 966 34.69 38.88 -38.72
C HIS A 966 33.85 37.95 -39.62
N PRO A 967 34.43 36.88 -40.21
CA PRO A 967 33.74 36.04 -41.18
C PRO A 967 32.68 35.14 -40.56
N LEU A 968 31.47 35.15 -41.12
CA LEU A 968 30.39 34.22 -40.79
C LEU A 968 30.61 32.84 -41.46
N PRO A 969 30.23 31.73 -40.82
CA PRO A 969 30.24 30.41 -41.43
C PRO A 969 29.17 30.26 -42.53
N PRO A 970 29.37 29.41 -43.55
CA PRO A 970 28.45 29.31 -44.69
C PRO A 970 27.10 28.65 -44.32
N PRO A 971 25.97 29.07 -44.94
CA PRO A 971 24.64 28.57 -44.56
C PRO A 971 24.35 27.15 -45.05
N ARG A 972 23.53 26.41 -44.29
CA ARG A 972 22.86 25.19 -44.75
C ARG A 972 21.42 25.50 -45.14
N HIS A 973 21.08 25.35 -46.42
CA HIS A 973 19.71 25.17 -46.87
C HIS A 973 19.65 24.08 -47.96
N GLU A 974 18.92 23.02 -47.69
CA GLU A 974 18.44 22.09 -48.72
C GLU A 974 17.03 22.52 -49.15
N SER A 975 16.73 22.54 -50.45
CA SER A 975 15.42 22.17 -50.99
C SER A 975 15.35 22.16 -52.53
N TYR A 976 15.28 20.95 -53.08
CA TYR A 976 14.42 20.52 -54.19
C TYR A 976 14.47 21.11 -55.63
N HIS A 977 14.56 20.14 -56.56
CA HIS A 977 13.91 20.05 -57.89
C HIS A 977 14.60 20.45 -59.23
N LEU A 978 14.77 19.41 -60.06
CA LEU A 978 14.41 19.29 -61.51
C LEU A 978 15.36 19.80 -62.63
N LYS A 979 16.14 18.87 -63.24
CA LYS A 979 15.99 18.31 -64.63
C LYS A 979 17.29 17.95 -65.41
N ILE A 980 17.30 16.72 -65.97
CA ILE A 980 17.70 16.33 -67.35
C ILE A 980 19.19 16.38 -67.78
N ASN A 981 19.80 15.17 -67.83
CA ASN A 981 20.46 14.46 -68.97
C ASN A 981 21.78 14.94 -69.62
N ASP A 982 22.49 13.94 -70.18
CA ASP A 982 23.80 13.90 -70.89
C ASP A 982 25.01 13.74 -69.93
N GLY A 983 26.01 12.86 -70.12
CA GLY A 983 26.61 12.22 -71.31
C GLY A 983 28.07 12.71 -71.46
N SER A 984 29.12 11.97 -71.84
CA SER A 984 29.32 10.53 -72.13
C SER A 984 30.84 10.21 -72.21
N GLY A 985 31.25 8.95 -72.00
CA GLY A 985 32.55 8.38 -72.42
C GLY A 985 33.76 8.52 -71.47
N SER A 986 34.83 7.73 -71.60
CA SER A 986 35.03 6.48 -72.37
C SER A 986 36.40 5.83 -72.08
N GLU A 987 36.58 4.57 -72.53
CA GLU A 987 37.85 3.78 -72.55
C GLU A 987 38.35 3.32 -71.16
N ASN A 988 39.10 2.22 -70.94
CA ASN A 988 39.55 1.04 -71.73
C ASN A 988 40.13 -0.01 -70.72
N TYR A 989 40.48 -1.28 -71.00
CA TYR A 989 40.21 -2.34 -71.99
C TYR A 989 41.09 -3.56 -71.56
N GLU A 990 40.62 -4.82 -71.67
CA GLU A 990 41.36 -6.10 -71.42
C GLU A 990 41.94 -6.36 -70.00
N HIS A 991 42.15 -7.60 -69.52
CA HIS A 991 42.17 -8.98 -70.09
C HIS A 991 41.23 -9.89 -69.23
N LEU A 992 40.41 -10.83 -69.74
CA LEU A 992 40.73 -12.21 -70.24
C LEU A 992 41.58 -13.07 -69.27
N GLY A 993 41.20 -14.28 -68.86
CA GLY A 993 40.01 -15.12 -69.12
C GLY A 993 39.99 -16.38 -68.20
N GLU A 994 38.84 -17.03 -67.94
CA GLU A 994 38.41 -18.31 -68.59
C GLU A 994 39.22 -19.58 -68.19
N LEU A 995 38.68 -20.76 -67.81
CA LEU A 995 37.32 -21.33 -67.58
C LEU A 995 37.41 -22.33 -66.36
N ASN A 996 36.49 -23.24 -65.96
CA ASN A 996 35.15 -23.68 -66.40
C ASN A 996 34.43 -24.50 -65.27
N GLY A 997 33.11 -24.72 -65.40
CA GLY A 997 32.43 -25.98 -65.01
C GLY A 997 31.68 -26.06 -63.64
N PRO A 998 30.68 -26.97 -63.47
CA PRO A 998 29.68 -26.90 -62.39
C PRO A 998 29.49 -28.22 -61.57
N ASP A 999 28.32 -28.34 -60.91
CA ASP A 999 27.71 -29.54 -60.27
C ASP A 999 28.27 -29.99 -58.90
N GLU A 1000 27.50 -30.50 -57.92
CA GLU A 1000 26.03 -30.67 -57.77
C GLU A 1000 25.64 -30.95 -56.28
N ARG A 1001 24.34 -30.78 -55.92
CA ARG A 1001 23.60 -31.47 -54.79
C ARG A 1001 24.03 -31.18 -53.33
N LEU A 1002 23.20 -31.16 -52.28
CA LEU A 1002 21.75 -31.27 -51.93
C LEU A 1002 21.58 -30.51 -50.57
N SER A 1003 20.42 -30.15 -49.98
CA SER A 1003 18.99 -30.49 -50.15
C SER A 1003 18.10 -29.46 -49.39
N LEU A 1004 16.85 -29.21 -49.85
CA LEU A 1004 15.63 -28.80 -49.09
C LEU A 1004 15.67 -27.60 -48.09
N SER A 1005 14.65 -26.77 -47.87
CA SER A 1005 13.39 -26.36 -48.57
C SER A 1005 12.80 -25.20 -47.74
N ASP A 1006 12.71 -23.95 -48.18
CA ASP A 1006 11.84 -23.32 -49.20
C ASP A 1006 10.47 -22.83 -48.66
N HIS A 1007 10.07 -21.63 -49.10
CA HIS A 1007 8.84 -20.84 -48.82
C HIS A 1007 8.59 -20.39 -47.34
N SER A 1008 8.12 -19.20 -46.94
CA SER A 1008 7.79 -17.86 -47.50
C SER A 1008 6.35 -17.39 -47.16
N ASP A 1009 6.27 -16.22 -46.52
CA ASP A 1009 5.25 -15.18 -46.72
C ASP A 1009 3.78 -15.27 -46.20
N LYS A 1010 3.39 -14.17 -45.51
CA LYS A 1010 2.11 -13.42 -45.56
C LYS A 1010 0.93 -13.70 -44.60
N TYR A 1011 0.72 -12.70 -43.72
CA TYR A 1011 -0.52 -11.90 -43.49
C TYR A 1011 -1.56 -12.21 -42.38
N SER A 1012 -2.06 -11.08 -41.84
CA SER A 1012 -3.39 -10.77 -41.23
C SER A 1012 -3.86 -11.39 -39.89
N GLN A 1013 -3.79 -10.52 -38.86
CA GLN A 1013 -4.93 -9.99 -38.04
C GLN A 1013 -5.79 -10.90 -37.10
N ILE A 1014 -6.10 -10.29 -35.94
CA ILE A 1014 -7.45 -10.09 -35.33
C ILE A 1014 -7.86 -10.82 -34.00
N TYR A 1015 -8.30 -9.97 -33.04
CA TYR A 1015 -9.24 -10.11 -31.89
C TYR A 1015 -9.09 -11.10 -30.70
N MET A 1016 -9.10 -10.48 -29.50
CA MET A 1016 -9.93 -10.74 -28.29
C MET A 1016 -9.66 -11.90 -27.29
N TYR A 1017 -9.47 -11.50 -26.01
CA TYR A 1017 -9.93 -12.08 -24.72
C TYR A 1017 -9.91 -13.61 -24.44
N GLY A 1018 -9.37 -13.99 -23.27
CA GLY A 1018 -9.65 -15.31 -22.66
C GLY A 1018 -8.81 -15.67 -21.41
N SER A 1019 -9.45 -15.63 -20.24
CA SER A 1019 -9.03 -15.94 -18.86
C SER A 1019 -7.92 -16.98 -18.52
N GLU A 1020 -7.25 -16.67 -17.39
CA GLU A 1020 -6.94 -17.56 -16.23
C GLU A 1020 -5.76 -18.56 -16.18
N ASN A 1021 -5.03 -18.46 -15.06
CA ASN A 1021 -4.36 -19.49 -14.25
C ASN A 1021 -3.19 -20.32 -14.85
N GLY A 1022 -1.97 -20.06 -14.36
CA GLY A 1022 -0.79 -20.92 -14.55
C GLY A 1022 0.52 -20.31 -14.01
N GLU A 1023 1.08 -20.90 -12.96
CA GLU A 1023 2.32 -20.43 -12.30
C GLU A 1023 3.63 -20.68 -13.11
N ILE A 1024 4.73 -20.10 -12.60
CA ILE A 1024 6.13 -20.56 -12.66
C ILE A 1024 7.07 -20.09 -13.82
N LEU A 1025 8.12 -19.37 -13.37
CA LEU A 1025 9.50 -19.22 -13.89
C LEU A 1025 9.86 -18.44 -15.19
N SER A 1026 10.97 -17.71 -15.02
CA SER A 1026 12.06 -17.44 -16.00
C SER A 1026 11.98 -16.26 -17.01
N SER A 1027 12.31 -15.07 -16.50
CA SER A 1027 13.51 -14.29 -16.87
C SER A 1027 13.78 -13.78 -18.32
N LYS A 1028 14.42 -12.60 -18.36
CA LYS A 1028 15.25 -11.99 -19.43
C LYS A 1028 14.57 -11.14 -20.52
N LYS A 1029 14.51 -9.84 -20.17
CA LYS A 1029 14.80 -8.64 -20.97
C LYS A 1029 15.45 -8.87 -22.36
N ARG A 1030 14.99 -8.06 -23.33
CA ARG A 1030 15.64 -7.84 -24.64
C ARG A 1030 17.00 -7.12 -24.50
N HIS A 1031 17.91 -7.36 -25.43
CA HIS A 1031 19.12 -6.57 -25.66
C HIS A 1031 19.03 -5.81 -26.99
N ILE A 1032 19.73 -4.69 -27.11
CA ILE A 1032 20.01 -3.97 -28.36
C ILE A 1032 21.54 -4.03 -28.63
N HIS A 1033 21.91 -3.77 -29.89
CA HIS A 1033 23.14 -4.19 -30.57
C HIS A 1033 24.49 -3.71 -29.98
N HIS A 1034 25.53 -4.52 -30.27
CA HIS A 1034 26.94 -4.21 -30.07
C HIS A 1034 27.55 -3.38 -31.22
N GLY A 1035 28.60 -2.61 -30.91
CA GLY A 1035 29.63 -2.15 -31.86
C GLY A 1035 30.79 -3.15 -32.02
N PHE A 1036 31.69 -2.91 -32.98
CA PHE A 1036 32.70 -3.87 -33.46
C PHE A 1036 34.02 -3.91 -32.65
N GLN A 1037 34.74 -5.05 -32.75
CA GLN A 1037 36.10 -5.29 -32.24
C GLN A 1037 37.13 -5.43 -33.37
N VAL A 1038 38.43 -5.27 -33.07
CA VAL A 1038 39.55 -5.46 -34.00
C VAL A 1038 40.78 -6.10 -33.31
N TYR A 1039 40.88 -7.45 -33.33
CA TYR A 1039 42.10 -8.32 -33.29
C TYR A 1039 43.17 -8.17 -32.16
N PRO A 1040 44.16 -9.10 -32.02
CA PRO A 1040 44.22 -10.55 -32.32
C PRO A 1040 44.64 -11.45 -31.10
N PRO A 1041 44.63 -12.80 -31.19
CA PRO A 1041 44.96 -13.72 -30.08
C PRO A 1041 46.35 -14.41 -30.15
N PRO A 1042 46.94 -14.85 -29.01
CA PRO A 1042 48.14 -15.69 -28.97
C PRO A 1042 47.93 -17.13 -28.39
N THR A 1043 48.12 -18.13 -29.26
CA THR A 1043 48.77 -19.45 -29.06
C THR A 1043 48.87 -20.13 -27.66
N THR A 1044 48.29 -21.33 -27.55
CA THR A 1044 48.84 -22.52 -26.83
C THR A 1044 49.94 -23.20 -27.68
N PRO A 1045 50.90 -24.02 -27.17
CA PRO A 1045 50.73 -25.31 -26.44
C PRO A 1045 51.86 -25.55 -25.37
N PRO A 1046 52.28 -26.79 -24.95
CA PRO A 1046 51.70 -28.15 -25.06
C PRO A 1046 51.59 -28.94 -23.71
N GLU A 1047 51.04 -30.16 -23.78
CA GLU A 1047 51.04 -31.21 -22.73
C GLU A 1047 52.04 -32.33 -23.10
N PRO A 1048 52.62 -33.09 -22.12
CA PRO A 1048 52.56 -34.56 -22.25
C PRO A 1048 52.60 -35.41 -20.95
N ALA A 1049 51.61 -36.32 -20.84
CA ALA A 1049 51.71 -37.76 -20.50
C ALA A 1049 52.00 -38.30 -19.04
N PRO A 1050 51.52 -39.53 -18.70
CA PRO A 1050 51.67 -40.24 -17.40
C PRO A 1050 52.44 -41.59 -17.57
N PRO A 1051 52.24 -42.70 -16.79
CA PRO A 1051 51.74 -42.95 -15.41
C PRO A 1051 52.73 -43.82 -14.57
N ASP A 1052 52.34 -44.27 -13.36
CA ASP A 1052 52.56 -45.63 -12.79
C ASP A 1052 52.32 -45.69 -11.26
N HIS A 1053 52.24 -46.85 -10.59
CA HIS A 1053 51.24 -47.92 -10.71
C HIS A 1053 51.25 -48.74 -9.40
N SER A 1054 50.09 -49.04 -8.81
CA SER A 1054 50.05 -49.82 -7.55
C SER A 1054 48.82 -50.76 -7.45
N GLN A 1055 48.45 -51.13 -6.22
CA GLN A 1055 47.68 -52.33 -5.87
C GLN A 1055 46.89 -52.13 -4.55
N SER A 1056 45.89 -52.95 -4.19
CA SER A 1056 45.45 -54.21 -4.81
C SER A 1056 43.92 -54.46 -4.76
N ARG A 1057 43.54 -55.68 -5.17
CA ARG A 1057 42.22 -56.33 -5.05
C ARG A 1057 42.14 -57.06 -3.67
N GLN A 1058 41.06 -57.67 -3.17
CA GLN A 1058 39.86 -58.33 -3.75
C GLN A 1058 38.81 -58.57 -2.60
N CYS A 1059 37.74 -59.38 -2.74
CA CYS A 1059 36.40 -58.94 -3.17
C CYS A 1059 35.27 -59.59 -2.30
N LYS A 1060 34.00 -59.22 -2.58
CA LYS A 1060 32.70 -59.57 -1.94
C LYS A 1060 32.46 -61.04 -1.53
N ARG A 1061 31.70 -61.25 -0.42
CA ARG A 1061 30.72 -62.36 -0.20
C ARG A 1061 29.83 -62.13 1.06
N GLY A 1062 28.69 -62.84 1.13
CA GLY A 1062 27.74 -63.01 2.27
C GLY A 1062 26.84 -64.25 1.98
N PRO A 1063 25.67 -64.52 2.62
CA PRO A 1063 25.00 -63.96 3.82
C PRO A 1063 24.61 -65.06 4.88
N ILE A 1064 23.62 -64.83 5.79
CA ILE A 1064 22.59 -65.79 6.40
C ILE A 1064 22.21 -65.54 7.91
N LEU A 1065 20.89 -65.50 8.22
CA LEU A 1065 20.03 -65.83 9.43
C LEU A 1065 20.59 -65.80 10.90
N SER A 1066 19.84 -65.73 12.04
CA SER A 1066 18.39 -65.89 12.38
C SER A 1066 17.86 -64.93 13.53
N THR A 1067 17.18 -65.41 14.60
CA THR A 1067 16.25 -64.66 15.52
C THR A 1067 16.33 -65.12 17.02
N SER A 1068 15.50 -64.81 18.06
CA SER A 1068 14.14 -64.19 18.26
C SER A 1068 13.77 -63.94 19.77
N GLN A 1069 12.68 -63.18 20.05
CA GLN A 1069 11.74 -63.17 21.22
C GLN A 1069 12.03 -62.49 22.60
N THR A 1070 11.20 -61.45 22.89
CA THR A 1070 10.40 -61.11 24.12
C THR A 1070 10.84 -61.43 25.57
N SER A 1071 10.90 -60.41 26.46
CA SER A 1071 10.64 -60.54 27.92
C SER A 1071 10.15 -59.20 28.57
N LEU A 1072 9.87 -59.17 29.90
CA LEU A 1072 8.89 -58.27 30.58
C LEU A 1072 9.21 -57.83 32.05
N ASP A 1073 8.63 -56.69 32.45
CA ASP A 1073 8.03 -56.18 33.73
C ASP A 1073 8.55 -56.40 35.20
N GLU A 1074 8.35 -55.32 36.00
CA GLU A 1074 8.14 -55.13 37.48
C GLU A 1074 9.16 -55.50 38.60
N ILE A 1075 9.22 -54.65 39.67
CA ILE A 1075 9.12 -54.94 41.14
C ILE A 1075 9.48 -53.70 42.04
N THR A 1076 9.23 -53.73 43.37
CA THR A 1076 8.91 -52.60 44.29
C THR A 1076 9.82 -52.38 45.55
N SER A 1077 9.76 -51.16 46.18
CA SER A 1077 9.89 -50.85 47.66
C SER A 1077 11.29 -50.88 48.34
N ASP A 1078 11.63 -50.29 49.53
CA ASP A 1078 10.94 -49.38 50.50
C ASP A 1078 11.85 -48.71 51.61
N ILE A 1079 11.27 -47.83 52.47
CA ILE A 1079 11.50 -47.59 53.94
C ILE A 1079 12.63 -46.67 54.56
N SER A 1080 12.18 -45.79 55.50
CA SER A 1080 12.86 -45.12 56.68
C SER A 1080 13.85 -43.93 56.49
N GLY A 1081 14.02 -42.97 57.45
CA GLY A 1081 13.25 -42.65 58.68
C GLY A 1081 13.96 -41.72 59.73
N SER A 1082 13.19 -41.14 60.68
CA SER A 1082 13.58 -40.32 61.89
C SER A 1082 13.94 -38.83 61.65
N ARG A 1083 13.42 -37.80 62.38
CA ARG A 1083 13.12 -37.55 63.83
C ARG A 1083 14.38 -37.34 64.69
N GLU A 1084 14.50 -36.37 65.61
CA GLU A 1084 13.67 -35.21 66.07
C GLU A 1084 14.56 -34.26 66.94
N SER A 1085 14.20 -33.13 67.58
CA SER A 1085 12.94 -32.39 67.87
C SER A 1085 13.24 -30.86 67.96
N LEU A 1086 12.79 -29.94 68.84
CA LEU A 1086 12.00 -29.94 70.11
C LEU A 1086 11.39 -28.53 70.38
N ALA A 1087 10.13 -28.44 70.86
CA ALA A 1087 9.53 -27.28 71.59
C ALA A 1087 9.44 -25.91 70.80
N THR A 1088 8.87 -24.76 71.23
CA THR A 1088 7.76 -24.24 72.10
C THR A 1088 7.64 -22.72 71.81
N HIS A 1089 6.65 -21.86 72.16
CA HIS A 1089 5.40 -21.77 72.96
C HIS A 1089 4.65 -20.50 72.43
N ASP A 1090 3.34 -20.22 72.59
CA ASP A 1090 2.13 -21.02 72.87
C ASP A 1090 0.84 -20.16 72.60
N SER A 1091 -0.36 -20.71 72.82
CA SER A 1091 -1.72 -20.09 72.77
C SER A 1091 -2.26 -19.57 71.43
N GLY A 1092 -3.50 -19.98 71.04
CA GLY A 1092 -4.26 -19.29 69.97
C GLY A 1092 -5.11 -20.10 68.96
N GLU A 1093 -5.47 -21.35 69.26
CA GLU A 1093 -6.54 -22.22 68.68
C GLU A 1093 -7.47 -21.71 67.53
N SER A 1094 -7.91 -22.50 66.55
CA SER A 1094 -7.64 -23.92 66.17
C SER A 1094 -8.30 -24.30 64.81
N VAL A 1095 -7.98 -25.50 64.28
CA VAL A 1095 -8.57 -26.22 63.11
C VAL A 1095 -8.08 -25.74 61.71
N VAL A 1096 -7.12 -26.36 60.98
CA VAL A 1096 -6.99 -27.73 60.37
C VAL A 1096 -7.64 -27.83 58.96
N LEU A 1097 -7.01 -28.29 57.85
CA LEU A 1097 -5.66 -28.88 57.60
C LEU A 1097 -5.08 -28.59 56.17
N LEU A 1098 -3.76 -28.73 56.08
CA LEU A 1098 -2.74 -28.73 55.00
C LEU A 1098 -3.01 -29.24 53.54
N LEU A 1099 -2.44 -28.48 52.58
CA LEU A 1099 -1.44 -28.80 51.51
C LEU A 1099 -1.62 -29.88 50.38
N VAL A 1100 -1.14 -29.47 49.18
CA VAL A 1100 -0.29 -30.18 48.17
C VAL A 1100 -0.90 -30.86 46.92
N MET A 1101 -0.69 -30.15 45.78
CA MET A 1101 -0.21 -30.55 44.43
C MET A 1101 -0.93 -31.59 43.54
N SER A 1102 -1.26 -31.08 42.33
CA SER A 1102 -0.90 -31.63 41.00
C SER A 1102 -1.21 -33.08 40.63
N ILE A 1103 -2.21 -33.22 39.76
CA ILE A 1103 -2.07 -33.93 38.47
C ILE A 1103 -2.31 -32.88 37.37
#